data_AF-Q5CU97-F1
#
_entry.id   AF-Q5CU97-F1
#
_cell.length_a   1.000
_cell.length_b   1.000
_cell.length_c   1.000
_cell.angle_alpha   90.00
_cell.angle_beta   90.00
_cell.angle_gamma   90.00
#
_symmetry.space_group_name_H-M   'P 1'
#
loop_
_entity.id
_entity.type
_entity.pdbx_description
1 polymer ?
#
loop_
_entity_poly.entity_id
_entity_poly.type
_entity_poly.pdbx_seq_one_letter_code
_entity_poly.pdbx_strand_id
1 'polypeptide(L)'
;FLNTRMNSFGAINGQGEDDDDLELQRALSESLREFNNTNNILKNNGIQTLDENKKQSKDNNDIEFINNSVTFDDLINYSESMQNELVNILNLNNNNCNNCKKKNDIDSLTQIITGKKVIIDNKLHEHFNETYDPYKDKELKPLPIDNVNEIIEIIFGINGNLLAQDEDIKRWIYHSIEFTCNSIPKIEDDNKTDFFKENRSIFTFKENFKSMNYCLIQQGGGPCGVLASLNGFIISQLIFNPLRLKMIKEKYQEDLVEYLNSISEEDCWEALIQSICMIFFQSSPESKYRVIQYKPYEKMETLQQNRHFDLISNCLIGNGNNLYYYVEYDDIMEVYKFYWRRLKSGIFSNIGSLFSILVSIVGSRTPNQIRLDMDDFTNPLVGMFGHCSQELVNLFITGSAVSNVFDGVKILNDNGGGTVTGAGDTNESLSLKGIYKKSILGYLTEHEALQYCKVGLNYKYPLYPIWIIVNKNHYKCSFSFNFNECILTISQEFIQVMQKAFEKFDTENSGFIFDNQLEKFLNEINLKDCMFELKKFSENGIILWNDLKKCILNLVGIENEEDNQLRGSRTGDNSLISQYKLWTSVYIFDGQNHIGKKLIISTIFPLENYSKTKKLYDKFSSNHKQNDNDKRKSIEELDLISILQTRWGGETVIETKILNL
;
A
#
# COMPACT_ATOMS: atom_id res chain seq x y z
N PHE A 1 -21.84 -16.43 5.80
CA PHE A 1 -22.18 -16.82 7.18
C PHE A 1 -21.13 -16.34 8.19
N LEU A 2 -19.83 -16.43 7.90
CA LEU A 2 -18.76 -15.75 8.66
C LEU A 2 -18.94 -14.21 8.74
N ASN A 3 -19.34 -13.54 7.64
CA ASN A 3 -19.59 -12.09 7.63
C ASN A 3 -20.78 -11.60 8.47
N THR A 4 -21.70 -12.48 8.90
CA THR A 4 -22.93 -12.05 9.59
C THR A 4 -22.79 -12.08 11.12
N ARG A 5 -21.73 -12.72 11.66
CA ARG A 5 -21.49 -12.82 13.12
C ARG A 5 -20.47 -11.81 13.67
N MET A 6 -19.65 -11.18 12.83
CA MET A 6 -18.77 -10.08 13.28
C MET A 6 -19.53 -8.79 13.67
N ASN A 7 -20.77 -8.62 13.23
CA ASN A 7 -21.58 -7.43 13.55
C ASN A 7 -22.18 -7.42 14.97
N SER A 8 -22.04 -8.49 15.77
CA SER A 8 -22.69 -8.58 17.10
C SER A 8 -21.77 -8.36 18.31
N PHE A 9 -20.47 -8.09 18.13
CA PHE A 9 -19.51 -7.98 19.25
C PHE A 9 -19.09 -6.54 19.60
N GLY A 10 -19.67 -5.54 18.92
CA GLY A 10 -19.42 -4.11 19.18
C GLY A 10 -20.16 -3.57 20.42
N ALA A 11 -19.85 -4.07 21.60
CA ALA A 11 -20.04 -3.37 22.88
C ALA A 11 -19.45 -4.22 24.02
N ILE A 12 -18.28 -3.84 24.57
CA ILE A 12 -17.94 -3.88 26.01
C ILE A 12 -16.58 -3.17 26.20
N ASN A 13 -16.45 -2.53 27.37
CA ASN A 13 -15.43 -1.55 27.76
C ASN A 13 -14.03 -2.12 27.97
N GLY A 14 -13.04 -1.21 27.90
CA GLY A 14 -11.63 -1.52 27.77
C GLY A 14 -10.97 -2.32 28.90
N GLN A 15 -10.08 -3.22 28.48
CA GLN A 15 -8.84 -3.65 29.11
C GLN A 15 -7.85 -4.06 27.99
N GLY A 16 -6.55 -4.02 28.29
CA GLY A 16 -5.42 -3.80 27.36
C GLY A 16 -5.06 -4.91 26.36
N GLU A 17 -3.90 -4.72 25.71
CA GLU A 17 -3.29 -5.46 24.56
C GLU A 17 -3.44 -7.00 24.55
N ASP A 18 -3.66 -7.64 25.69
CA ASP A 18 -3.91 -9.07 25.77
C ASP A 18 -5.30 -9.48 25.24
N ASP A 19 -6.32 -8.61 25.30
CA ASP A 19 -7.71 -8.98 24.97
C ASP A 19 -7.96 -9.10 23.45
N ASP A 20 -7.35 -8.23 22.63
CA ASP A 20 -7.50 -8.28 21.16
C ASP A 20 -6.76 -9.49 20.54
N ASP A 21 -5.57 -9.83 21.06
CA ASP A 21 -4.82 -11.02 20.66
C ASP A 21 -5.54 -12.31 21.11
N LEU A 22 -6.14 -12.33 22.32
CA LEU A 22 -6.99 -13.43 22.78
C LEU A 22 -8.26 -13.58 21.94
N GLU A 23 -8.84 -12.49 21.44
CA GLU A 23 -10.06 -12.49 20.65
C GLU A 23 -9.80 -13.03 19.23
N LEU A 24 -8.67 -12.65 18.61
CA LEU A 24 -8.21 -13.22 17.33
C LEU A 24 -7.91 -14.73 17.47
N GLN A 25 -7.25 -15.12 18.56
CA GLN A 25 -6.95 -16.52 18.88
C GLN A 25 -8.21 -17.36 19.14
N ARG A 26 -9.22 -16.80 19.83
CA ARG A 26 -10.52 -17.46 20.02
C ARG A 26 -11.26 -17.63 18.70
N ALA A 27 -11.33 -16.58 17.88
CA ALA A 27 -11.98 -16.63 16.57
C ALA A 27 -11.33 -17.65 15.63
N LEU A 28 -9.99 -17.76 15.64
CA LEU A 28 -9.26 -18.80 14.90
C LEU A 28 -9.57 -20.20 15.44
N SER A 29 -9.57 -20.39 16.77
CA SER A 29 -9.84 -21.68 17.39
C SER A 29 -11.27 -22.21 17.11
N GLU A 30 -12.26 -21.31 17.07
CA GLU A 30 -13.64 -21.64 16.73
C GLU A 30 -13.80 -21.94 15.23
N SER A 31 -13.15 -21.16 14.37
CA SER A 31 -13.13 -21.41 12.92
C SER A 31 -12.47 -22.75 12.56
N LEU A 32 -11.38 -23.09 13.24
CA LEU A 32 -10.70 -24.40 13.11
C LEU A 32 -11.56 -25.57 13.61
N ARG A 33 -12.38 -25.37 14.66
CA ARG A 33 -13.36 -26.37 15.12
C ARG A 33 -14.49 -26.59 14.13
N GLU A 34 -15.02 -25.52 13.53
CA GLU A 34 -16.09 -25.62 12.53
C GLU A 34 -15.59 -26.27 11.22
N PHE A 35 -14.38 -25.92 10.75
CA PHE A 35 -13.77 -26.55 9.58
C PHE A 35 -13.61 -28.06 9.74
N ASN A 36 -13.14 -28.51 10.90
CA ASN A 36 -12.98 -29.94 11.22
C ASN A 36 -14.32 -30.70 11.30
N ASN A 37 -15.38 -30.06 11.80
CA ASN A 37 -16.72 -30.65 11.81
C ASN A 37 -17.32 -30.77 10.40
N THR A 38 -17.01 -29.84 9.50
CA THR A 38 -17.57 -29.79 8.14
C THR A 38 -16.90 -30.83 7.22
N ASN A 39 -15.58 -31.02 7.35
CA ASN A 39 -14.83 -32.05 6.63
C ASN A 39 -15.18 -33.49 7.06
N ASN A 40 -15.60 -33.70 8.30
CA ASN A 40 -16.09 -35.00 8.78
C ASN A 40 -17.48 -35.36 8.21
N ILE A 41 -18.29 -34.37 7.81
CA ILE A 41 -19.60 -34.60 7.19
C ILE A 41 -19.44 -34.94 5.70
N LEU A 42 -18.49 -34.31 5.00
CA LEU A 42 -18.25 -34.52 3.57
C LEU A 42 -17.57 -35.88 3.26
N LYS A 43 -16.76 -36.42 4.18
CA LYS A 43 -16.13 -37.74 4.02
C LYS A 43 -17.10 -38.94 4.10
N ASN A 44 -18.33 -38.75 4.59
CA ASN A 44 -19.28 -39.84 4.82
C ASN A 44 -20.27 -40.11 3.68
N ASN A 45 -20.30 -39.29 2.62
CA ASN A 45 -21.21 -39.48 1.49
C ASN A 45 -20.43 -39.90 0.23
N GLY A 46 -20.22 -41.21 0.06
CA GLY A 46 -19.57 -41.77 -1.13
C GLY A 46 -20.49 -41.76 -2.36
N ILE A 47 -19.95 -41.39 -3.53
CA ILE A 47 -20.63 -41.52 -4.83
C ILE A 47 -19.70 -42.20 -5.84
N GLN A 48 -20.27 -43.19 -6.52
CA GLN A 48 -19.68 -44.07 -7.51
C GLN A 48 -19.36 -43.36 -8.84
N THR A 49 -18.29 -43.84 -9.47
CA THR A 49 -17.76 -43.45 -10.78
C THR A 49 -18.63 -43.90 -11.96
N LEU A 50 -18.80 -43.04 -12.97
CA LEU A 50 -19.10 -43.42 -14.35
C LEU A 50 -18.38 -42.46 -15.31
N ASP A 51 -17.48 -43.03 -16.09
CA ASP A 51 -16.70 -42.40 -17.15
C ASP A 51 -17.55 -42.25 -18.43
N GLU A 52 -17.09 -41.41 -19.36
CA GLU A 52 -17.63 -41.10 -20.71
C GLU A 52 -18.39 -39.76 -20.85
N ASN A 53 -17.64 -38.63 -20.86
CA ASN A 53 -17.94 -37.41 -21.64
C ASN A 53 -16.77 -36.40 -21.56
N LYS A 54 -15.62 -36.70 -22.19
CA LYS A 54 -14.35 -35.95 -22.01
C LYS A 54 -14.13 -34.72 -22.92
N LYS A 55 -15.08 -34.35 -23.79
CA LYS A 55 -14.96 -33.13 -24.64
C LYS A 55 -15.95 -32.02 -24.31
N GLN A 56 -17.20 -32.36 -23.96
CA GLN A 56 -18.24 -31.38 -23.63
C GLN A 56 -18.14 -30.87 -22.17
N SER A 57 -17.54 -31.66 -21.27
CA SER A 57 -17.19 -31.23 -19.90
C SER A 57 -16.06 -30.20 -19.86
N LYS A 58 -15.21 -30.15 -20.90
CA LYS A 58 -13.99 -29.32 -20.89
C LYS A 58 -14.29 -27.83 -21.11
N ASP A 59 -15.17 -27.52 -22.06
CA ASP A 59 -15.63 -26.15 -22.30
C ASP A 59 -16.54 -25.63 -21.17
N ASN A 60 -17.34 -26.51 -20.56
CA ASN A 60 -18.15 -26.15 -19.38
C ASN A 60 -17.28 -25.84 -18.15
N ASN A 61 -16.22 -26.60 -17.91
CA ASN A 61 -15.28 -26.33 -16.81
C ASN A 61 -14.52 -25.01 -17.00
N ASP A 62 -14.16 -24.67 -18.24
CA ASP A 62 -13.46 -23.41 -18.53
C ASP A 62 -14.41 -22.19 -18.40
N ILE A 63 -15.72 -22.35 -18.64
CA ILE A 63 -16.76 -21.32 -18.39
C ILE A 63 -17.06 -21.18 -16.90
N GLU A 64 -17.21 -22.29 -16.17
CA GLU A 64 -17.42 -22.29 -14.71
C GLU A 64 -16.21 -21.68 -13.97
N PHE A 65 -15.00 -21.89 -14.50
CA PHE A 65 -13.77 -21.28 -14.00
C PHE A 65 -13.71 -19.75 -14.18
N ILE A 66 -14.24 -19.22 -15.29
CA ILE A 66 -14.38 -17.76 -15.51
C ILE A 66 -15.52 -17.18 -14.69
N ASN A 67 -16.61 -17.92 -14.49
CA ASN A 67 -17.69 -17.49 -13.60
C ASN A 67 -17.23 -17.36 -12.13
N ASN A 68 -16.10 -17.99 -11.75
CA ASN A 68 -15.44 -17.80 -10.46
C ASN A 68 -14.44 -16.62 -10.43
N SER A 69 -14.30 -15.85 -11.51
CA SER A 69 -13.49 -14.62 -11.50
C SER A 69 -14.25 -13.45 -10.85
N VAL A 70 -13.51 -12.50 -10.28
CA VAL A 70 -14.08 -11.36 -9.54
C VAL A 70 -15.01 -10.55 -10.46
N THR A 71 -16.27 -10.42 -10.09
CA THR A 71 -17.27 -9.62 -10.81
C THR A 71 -17.31 -8.17 -10.30
N PHE A 72 -18.03 -7.30 -10.99
CA PHE A 72 -18.24 -5.92 -10.53
C PHE A 72 -18.99 -5.87 -9.20
N ASP A 73 -19.95 -6.78 -9.02
CA ASP A 73 -20.63 -6.95 -7.74
C ASP A 73 -19.68 -7.45 -6.65
N ASP A 74 -18.76 -8.36 -6.96
CA ASP A 74 -17.74 -8.79 -6.00
C ASP A 74 -16.82 -7.64 -5.59
N LEU A 75 -16.43 -6.77 -6.53
CA LEU A 75 -15.62 -5.59 -6.23
C LEU A 75 -16.37 -4.56 -5.37
N ILE A 76 -17.66 -4.33 -5.64
CA ILE A 76 -18.53 -3.51 -4.78
C ILE A 76 -18.62 -4.13 -3.38
N ASN A 77 -18.95 -5.42 -3.30
CA ASN A 77 -19.12 -6.15 -2.03
C ASN A 77 -17.82 -6.14 -1.21
N TYR A 78 -16.68 -6.37 -1.86
CA TYR A 78 -15.37 -6.26 -1.24
C TYR A 78 -15.16 -4.86 -0.68
N SER A 79 -15.34 -3.83 -1.51
CA SER A 79 -15.13 -2.44 -1.12
C SER A 79 -16.06 -2.00 0.02
N GLU A 80 -17.31 -2.47 0.05
CA GLU A 80 -18.24 -2.23 1.16
C GLU A 80 -17.81 -2.96 2.45
N SER A 81 -17.40 -4.22 2.34
CA SER A 81 -16.94 -5.02 3.48
C SER A 81 -15.68 -4.45 4.14
N MET A 82 -14.80 -3.83 3.33
CA MET A 82 -13.54 -3.26 3.79
C MET A 82 -13.69 -1.86 4.41
N GLN A 83 -14.86 -1.22 4.40
CA GLN A 83 -15.01 0.15 4.91
C GLN A 83 -14.65 0.28 6.40
N ASN A 84 -15.08 -0.66 7.23
CA ASN A 84 -14.75 -0.65 8.65
C ASN A 84 -13.26 -0.89 8.87
N GLU A 85 -12.67 -1.84 8.13
CA GLU A 85 -11.23 -2.11 8.19
C GLU A 85 -10.42 -0.91 7.71
N LEU A 86 -10.84 -0.21 6.65
CA LEU A 86 -10.23 1.03 6.18
C LEU A 86 -10.20 2.09 7.28
N VAL A 87 -11.34 2.35 7.92
CA VAL A 87 -11.42 3.33 9.01
C VAL A 87 -10.56 2.89 10.20
N ASN A 88 -10.56 1.61 10.55
CA ASN A 88 -9.72 1.07 11.62
C ASN A 88 -8.23 1.24 11.30
N ILE A 89 -7.79 0.87 10.09
CA ILE A 89 -6.40 1.06 9.64
C ILE A 89 -6.02 2.54 9.72
N LEU A 90 -6.88 3.45 9.27
CA LEU A 90 -6.61 4.90 9.33
C LEU A 90 -6.55 5.44 10.78
N ASN A 91 -7.29 4.83 11.70
CA ASN A 91 -7.38 5.26 13.11
C ASN A 91 -6.30 4.67 14.02
N LEU A 92 -5.79 3.47 13.72
CA LEU A 92 -4.77 2.80 14.52
C LEU A 92 -3.45 3.59 14.51
N ASN A 93 -3.05 4.15 15.64
CA ASN A 93 -1.71 4.71 15.84
C ASN A 93 -0.84 3.71 16.59
N ASN A 94 0.47 3.72 16.32
CA ASN A 94 1.46 2.94 17.06
C ASN A 94 1.24 2.99 18.59
N ASN A 95 1.30 1.81 19.21
CA ASN A 95 1.06 1.58 20.65
C ASN A 95 1.81 2.60 21.53
N ASN A 96 1.11 3.06 22.57
CA ASN A 96 1.50 4.01 23.65
C ASN A 96 0.87 5.41 23.63
N CYS A 97 0.00 5.75 22.68
CA CYS A 97 -0.74 7.00 22.75
C CYS A 97 -2.12 6.81 23.40
N ASN A 98 -2.29 7.29 24.63
CA ASN A 98 -3.60 7.57 25.26
C ASN A 98 -4.46 8.59 24.47
N ASN A 99 -4.03 8.97 23.27
CA ASN A 99 -4.64 9.98 22.42
C ASN A 99 -5.46 9.29 21.33
N CYS A 100 -6.74 9.09 21.61
CA CYS A 100 -7.70 8.63 20.62
C CYS A 100 -8.12 9.79 19.71
N LYS A 101 -8.25 9.51 18.41
CA LYS A 101 -8.92 10.42 17.47
C LYS A 101 -10.31 10.81 17.98
N LYS A 102 -10.71 12.05 17.72
CA LYS A 102 -12.06 12.52 18.09
C LYS A 102 -13.11 11.75 17.27
N LYS A 103 -14.18 11.28 17.91
CA LYS A 103 -15.25 10.54 17.23
C LYS A 103 -15.83 11.29 16.02
N ASN A 104 -16.11 12.58 16.18
CA ASN A 104 -16.64 13.41 15.07
C ASN A 104 -15.67 13.48 13.89
N ASP A 105 -14.37 13.45 14.14
CA ASP A 105 -13.33 13.48 13.11
C ASP A 105 -13.26 12.14 12.33
N ILE A 106 -13.46 11.00 13.03
CA ILE A 106 -13.62 9.69 12.39
C ILE A 106 -14.89 9.66 11.51
N ASP A 107 -16.00 10.23 11.99
CA ASP A 107 -17.25 10.32 11.23
C ASP A 107 -17.08 11.22 9.98
N SER A 108 -16.36 12.33 10.12
CA SER A 108 -15.96 13.22 9.02
C SER A 108 -15.11 12.51 7.98
N LEU A 109 -14.07 11.78 8.40
CA LEU A 109 -13.25 10.96 7.50
C LEU A 109 -14.09 9.94 6.74
N THR A 110 -14.97 9.24 7.46
CA THR A 110 -15.87 8.24 6.86
C THR A 110 -16.76 8.87 5.80
N GLN A 111 -17.27 10.09 6.02
CA GLN A 111 -18.05 10.80 5.01
C GLN A 111 -17.23 11.13 3.75
N ILE A 112 -15.98 11.59 3.92
CA ILE A 112 -15.06 11.91 2.81
C ILE A 112 -14.77 10.66 1.97
N ILE A 113 -14.33 9.57 2.60
CA ILE A 113 -13.86 8.36 1.88
C ILE A 113 -14.99 7.48 1.35
N THR A 114 -16.22 7.62 1.88
CA THR A 114 -17.39 6.91 1.33
C THR A 114 -18.03 7.65 0.17
N GLY A 115 -17.63 8.89 -0.12
CA GLY A 115 -18.22 9.71 -1.18
C GLY A 115 -19.64 10.19 -0.88
N LYS A 116 -20.08 10.13 0.39
CA LYS A 116 -21.36 10.75 0.78
C LYS A 116 -21.26 12.24 0.51
N LYS A 117 -22.23 12.79 -0.25
CA LYS A 117 -22.21 14.16 -0.77
C LYS A 117 -21.85 15.16 0.33
N VAL A 118 -20.59 15.61 0.33
CA VAL A 118 -20.12 16.62 1.26
C VAL A 118 -20.82 17.93 0.89
N ILE A 119 -21.69 18.42 1.76
CA ILE A 119 -22.40 19.68 1.52
C ILE A 119 -21.38 20.80 1.73
N ILE A 120 -20.82 21.27 0.62
CA ILE A 120 -20.00 22.48 0.61
C ILE A 120 -20.91 23.63 0.22
N ASP A 121 -21.09 24.59 1.12
CA ASP A 121 -21.81 25.82 0.79
C ASP A 121 -20.96 26.62 -0.20
N ASN A 122 -21.30 26.48 -1.48
CA ASN A 122 -20.65 27.17 -2.58
C ASN A 122 -20.78 28.71 -2.51
N LYS A 123 -21.58 29.26 -1.57
CA LYS A 123 -21.66 30.71 -1.33
C LYS A 123 -20.37 31.30 -0.74
N LEU A 124 -19.50 30.47 -0.18
CA LEU A 124 -18.19 30.88 0.37
C LEU A 124 -17.02 30.69 -0.61
N HIS A 125 -17.29 30.33 -1.87
CA HIS A 125 -16.30 30.59 -2.92
C HIS A 125 -16.16 32.10 -3.04
N GLU A 126 -15.31 32.71 -2.20
CA GLU A 126 -14.75 34.02 -2.54
C GLU A 126 -14.30 33.89 -3.99
N HIS A 127 -14.72 34.82 -4.85
CA HIS A 127 -14.34 34.81 -6.25
C HIS A 127 -12.81 34.98 -6.34
N PHE A 128 -12.07 33.88 -6.21
CA PHE A 128 -10.67 33.80 -6.55
C PHE A 128 -10.60 33.75 -8.08
N ASN A 129 -10.89 34.89 -8.71
CA ASN A 129 -10.61 35.13 -10.12
C ASN A 129 -9.09 35.31 -10.36
N GLU A 130 -8.29 35.21 -9.31
CA GLU A 130 -6.82 35.29 -9.29
C GLU A 130 -6.23 33.93 -8.88
N THR A 131 -5.01 33.66 -9.35
CA THR A 131 -4.19 32.52 -8.91
C THR A 131 -4.04 32.52 -7.39
N TYR A 132 -4.13 31.34 -6.76
CA TYR A 132 -4.06 31.17 -5.32
C TYR A 132 -2.76 31.79 -4.75
N ASP A 133 -2.88 32.64 -3.73
CA ASP A 133 -1.76 33.26 -3.02
C ASP A 133 -1.96 33.08 -1.51
N PRO A 134 -1.12 32.27 -0.82
CA PRO A 134 -1.30 31.98 0.60
C PRO A 134 -1.11 33.21 1.50
N TYR A 135 -0.41 34.26 1.03
CA TYR A 135 -0.30 35.53 1.77
C TYR A 135 -1.62 36.31 1.81
N LYS A 136 -2.43 36.20 0.74
CA LYS A 136 -3.73 36.89 0.63
C LYS A 136 -4.87 36.09 1.26
N ASP A 137 -4.62 34.84 1.64
CA ASP A 137 -5.60 33.93 2.19
C ASP A 137 -5.91 34.26 3.65
N LYS A 138 -7.11 34.77 3.92
CA LYS A 138 -7.53 35.25 5.24
C LYS A 138 -7.64 34.14 6.29
N GLU A 139 -7.74 32.88 5.87
CA GLU A 139 -7.80 31.74 6.79
C GLU A 139 -6.41 31.36 7.32
N LEU A 140 -5.36 31.74 6.60
CA LEU A 140 -3.99 31.43 6.97
C LEU A 140 -3.36 32.55 7.79
N LYS A 141 -2.47 32.16 8.70
CA LYS A 141 -1.59 33.06 9.44
C LYS A 141 -0.12 32.70 9.20
N PRO A 142 0.82 33.65 9.33
CA PRO A 142 2.24 33.36 9.19
C PRO A 142 2.69 32.28 10.20
N LEU A 143 3.43 31.25 9.74
CA LEU A 143 3.98 30.19 10.60
C LEU A 143 5.21 30.72 11.36
N PRO A 144 5.34 30.51 12.69
CA PRO A 144 6.51 30.96 13.44
C PRO A 144 7.81 30.39 12.86
N ILE A 145 8.86 31.22 12.84
CA ILE A 145 10.13 30.86 12.19
C ILE A 145 10.79 29.64 12.82
N ASP A 146 10.68 29.47 14.14
CA ASP A 146 11.25 28.31 14.84
C ASP A 146 10.58 27.01 14.38
N ASN A 147 9.26 27.02 14.17
CA ASN A 147 8.52 25.88 13.63
C ASN A 147 8.90 25.59 12.18
N VAL A 148 9.13 26.64 11.37
CA VAL A 148 9.64 26.49 9.99
C VAL A 148 11.01 25.81 10.03
N ASN A 149 11.92 26.29 10.89
CA ASN A 149 13.28 25.75 11.03
C ASN A 149 13.24 24.26 11.37
N GLU A 150 12.45 23.84 12.37
CA GLU A 150 12.34 22.42 12.75
C GLU A 150 11.79 21.53 11.63
N ILE A 151 10.80 22.01 10.87
CA ILE A 151 10.20 21.27 9.75
C ILE A 151 11.19 21.15 8.59
N ILE A 152 11.91 22.22 8.26
CA ILE A 152 12.88 22.21 7.17
C ILE A 152 14.13 21.38 7.54
N GLU A 153 14.56 21.46 8.80
CA GLU A 153 15.64 20.64 9.34
C GLU A 153 15.33 19.15 9.23
N ILE A 154 14.12 18.70 9.59
CA ILE A 154 13.79 17.28 9.50
C ILE A 154 13.65 16.81 8.04
N ILE A 155 13.23 17.72 7.14
CA ILE A 155 13.05 17.39 5.72
C ILE A 155 14.41 17.28 5.00
N PHE A 156 15.26 18.31 5.08
CA PHE A 156 16.49 18.40 4.29
C PHE A 156 17.77 18.19 5.10
N GLY A 157 17.70 18.30 6.43
CA GLY A 157 18.88 18.34 7.31
C GLY A 157 19.48 19.75 7.38
N ILE A 158 20.19 20.03 8.47
CA ILE A 158 21.00 21.26 8.63
C ILE A 158 22.38 20.90 9.23
N ASN A 159 23.33 21.85 9.17
CA ASN A 159 24.60 21.83 9.93
C ASN A 159 25.43 20.52 9.83
N GLY A 160 25.78 20.11 8.62
CA GLY A 160 26.66 18.95 8.38
C GLY A 160 25.95 17.65 8.02
N ASN A 161 24.63 17.57 8.22
CA ASN A 161 23.78 16.42 7.84
C ASN A 161 22.93 16.68 6.59
N LEU A 162 23.19 17.77 5.87
CA LEU A 162 22.52 18.06 4.60
C LEU A 162 22.98 17.08 3.51
N LEU A 163 22.08 16.21 3.05
CA LEU A 163 22.37 15.20 2.02
C LEU A 163 21.99 15.65 0.61
N ALA A 164 20.92 16.44 0.48
CA ALA A 164 20.43 16.96 -0.79
C ALA A 164 21.17 18.25 -1.19
N GLN A 165 21.51 18.39 -2.47
CA GLN A 165 22.13 19.61 -3.00
C GLN A 165 21.08 20.69 -3.30
N ASP A 166 21.52 21.93 -3.52
CA ASP A 166 20.62 23.06 -3.82
C ASP A 166 19.68 22.79 -5.01
N GLU A 167 20.16 22.13 -6.07
CA GLU A 167 19.33 21.75 -7.22
C GLU A 167 18.31 20.65 -6.88
N ASP A 168 18.61 19.80 -5.91
CA ASP A 168 17.69 18.79 -5.42
C ASP A 168 16.55 19.44 -4.62
N ILE A 169 16.89 20.37 -3.72
CA ILE A 169 15.94 21.13 -2.91
C ILE A 169 15.06 22.01 -3.82
N LYS A 170 15.65 22.67 -4.83
CA LYS A 170 14.90 23.42 -5.86
C LYS A 170 13.84 22.54 -6.52
N ARG A 171 14.19 21.33 -6.94
CA ARG A 171 13.22 20.40 -7.58
C ARG A 171 12.04 20.11 -6.67
N TRP A 172 12.21 20.05 -5.35
CA TRP A 172 11.10 19.90 -4.40
C TRP A 172 10.24 21.16 -4.27
N ILE A 173 10.85 22.30 -3.96
CA ILE A 173 10.12 23.54 -3.65
C ILE A 173 9.46 24.19 -4.89
N TYR A 174 9.87 23.80 -6.10
CA TYR A 174 9.26 24.26 -7.34
C TYR A 174 8.23 23.30 -7.93
N HIS A 175 8.10 22.08 -7.40
CA HIS A 175 7.22 21.07 -7.97
C HIS A 175 5.74 21.44 -7.75
N SER A 176 4.98 21.58 -8.85
CA SER A 176 3.52 21.67 -8.83
C SER A 176 2.89 20.27 -8.80
N ILE A 177 1.63 20.16 -8.41
CA ILE A 177 0.87 18.91 -8.54
C ILE A 177 0.04 19.03 -9.81
N GLU A 178 0.33 18.16 -10.77
CA GLU A 178 -0.34 18.15 -12.07
C GLU A 178 -0.74 16.73 -12.45
N PHE A 179 -1.92 16.60 -13.04
CA PHE A 179 -2.35 15.36 -13.66
C PHE A 179 -1.91 15.31 -15.12
N THR A 180 -1.70 14.09 -15.59
CA THR A 180 -1.42 13.74 -16.99
C THR A 180 -2.48 14.24 -18.00
N CYS A 181 -3.70 14.57 -17.57
CA CYS A 181 -4.73 15.19 -18.42
C CYS A 181 -4.39 16.63 -18.85
N ASN A 182 -3.57 17.35 -18.08
CA ASN A 182 -3.27 18.77 -18.32
C ASN A 182 -2.26 19.00 -19.47
N SER A 183 -1.74 17.93 -20.06
CA SER A 183 -0.65 17.95 -21.06
C SER A 183 -1.04 17.36 -22.42
N ILE A 184 -2.30 17.01 -22.67
CA ILE A 184 -2.70 16.32 -23.92
C ILE A 184 -3.46 17.28 -24.86
N PRO A 185 -3.03 17.47 -26.13
CA PRO A 185 -3.86 18.09 -27.16
C PRO A 185 -5.08 17.21 -27.42
N LYS A 186 -6.28 17.81 -27.53
CA LYS A 186 -7.52 17.10 -27.90
C LYS A 186 -7.30 16.31 -29.20
N ILE A 187 -7.34 14.97 -29.10
CA ILE A 187 -7.41 14.09 -30.27
C ILE A 187 -8.90 13.86 -30.54
N GLU A 188 -9.29 14.08 -31.80
CA GLU A 188 -10.65 13.91 -32.30
C GLU A 188 -11.11 12.44 -32.23
N ASP A 189 -12.42 12.29 -31.94
CA ASP A 189 -13.15 11.03 -31.87
C ASP A 189 -13.00 10.19 -33.15
N ASP A 190 -12.66 8.91 -33.01
CA ASP A 190 -12.84 7.92 -34.07
C ASP A 190 -13.62 6.69 -33.56
N ASN A 191 -14.83 6.58 -34.11
CA ASN A 191 -15.64 5.39 -34.41
C ASN A 191 -15.80 4.32 -33.31
N LYS A 192 -16.93 4.41 -32.59
CA LYS A 192 -17.51 3.31 -31.81
C LYS A 192 -18.03 2.20 -32.76
N THR A 193 -17.45 1.02 -32.67
CA THR A 193 -18.04 -0.22 -33.18
C THR A 193 -18.66 -0.99 -32.02
N ASP A 194 -19.97 -1.25 -32.12
CA ASP A 194 -20.73 -2.05 -31.17
C ASP A 194 -20.25 -3.52 -31.17
N PHE A 195 -19.76 -4.01 -30.03
CA PHE A 195 -19.38 -5.40 -29.83
C PHE A 195 -20.21 -6.06 -28.72
N PHE A 196 -21.22 -6.84 -29.15
CA PHE A 196 -22.03 -7.86 -28.48
C PHE A 196 -22.23 -7.79 -26.95
N LYS A 197 -23.50 -7.78 -26.53
CA LYS A 197 -23.96 -8.02 -25.15
C LYS A 197 -23.95 -9.51 -24.82
N GLU A 198 -23.03 -9.92 -23.96
CA GLU A 198 -23.15 -11.13 -23.14
C GLU A 198 -22.72 -10.74 -21.72
N ASN A 199 -23.30 -11.38 -20.69
CA ASN A 199 -22.94 -11.14 -19.29
C ASN A 199 -21.44 -11.43 -19.12
N ARG A 200 -20.63 -10.38 -18.94
CA ARG A 200 -19.18 -10.43 -18.94
C ARG A 200 -18.67 -10.16 -17.54
N SER A 201 -17.84 -11.08 -17.03
CA SER A 201 -16.97 -10.81 -15.89
C SER A 201 -16.07 -9.60 -16.18
N ILE A 202 -15.73 -8.83 -15.13
CA ILE A 202 -14.70 -7.77 -15.15
C ILE A 202 -13.41 -8.24 -15.83
N PHE A 203 -13.15 -9.55 -15.81
CA PHE A 203 -11.92 -10.17 -16.33
C PHE A 203 -11.93 -10.42 -17.84
N THR A 204 -12.96 -9.94 -18.56
CA THR A 204 -12.82 -9.68 -20.00
C THR A 204 -12.04 -8.37 -20.17
N PHE A 205 -10.82 -8.33 -19.62
CA PHE A 205 -9.95 -7.16 -19.60
C PHE A 205 -9.52 -6.84 -21.02
N LYS A 206 -10.26 -5.95 -21.66
CA LYS A 206 -9.74 -5.21 -22.80
C LYS A 206 -8.49 -4.49 -22.30
N GLU A 207 -7.31 -4.94 -22.70
CA GLU A 207 -6.04 -4.21 -22.51
C GLU A 207 -5.98 -2.99 -23.43
N ASN A 208 -7.07 -2.25 -23.51
CA ASN A 208 -7.30 -1.12 -24.40
C ASN A 208 -7.20 0.18 -23.59
N PHE A 209 -6.21 0.26 -22.69
CA PHE A 209 -5.85 1.53 -22.09
C PHE A 209 -5.42 2.48 -23.21
N LYS A 210 -6.09 3.63 -23.27
CA LYS A 210 -5.81 4.73 -24.21
C LYS A 210 -5.27 5.95 -23.47
N SER A 211 -5.54 6.06 -22.16
CA SER A 211 -5.08 7.17 -21.35
C SER A 211 -4.82 6.73 -19.90
N MET A 212 -4.01 7.53 -19.22
CA MET A 212 -3.70 7.41 -17.79
C MET A 212 -3.85 8.78 -17.14
N ASN A 213 -4.97 9.44 -17.42
CA ASN A 213 -5.24 10.87 -17.15
C ASN A 213 -5.37 11.24 -15.66
N TYR A 214 -5.39 10.23 -14.80
CA TYR A 214 -5.55 10.32 -13.35
C TYR A 214 -4.25 10.08 -12.59
N CYS A 215 -3.12 9.97 -13.29
CA CYS A 215 -1.80 9.84 -12.69
C CYS A 215 -1.16 11.22 -12.52
N LEU A 216 -0.48 11.43 -11.39
CA LEU A 216 0.34 12.61 -11.16
C LEU A 216 1.60 12.58 -12.01
N ILE A 217 2.00 13.75 -12.53
CA ILE A 217 3.22 13.95 -13.31
C ILE A 217 4.38 14.27 -12.36
N GLN A 218 5.53 13.64 -12.60
CA GLN A 218 6.79 14.00 -11.98
C GLN A 218 7.58 14.99 -12.86
N GLN A 219 7.71 16.23 -12.41
CA GLN A 219 8.49 17.30 -13.03
C GLN A 219 9.96 17.24 -12.55
N GLY A 220 10.66 16.15 -12.89
CA GLY A 220 12.06 15.92 -12.53
C GLY A 220 12.27 14.98 -11.34
N GLY A 221 13.49 14.44 -11.21
CA GLY A 221 13.84 13.47 -10.16
C GLY A 221 13.68 14.01 -8.73
N GLY A 222 13.48 13.12 -7.75
CA GLY A 222 13.42 13.45 -6.32
C GLY A 222 12.12 12.97 -5.66
N PRO A 223 10.98 13.68 -5.85
CA PRO A 223 9.76 13.44 -5.08
C PRO A 223 8.92 12.23 -5.50
N CYS A 224 9.45 11.34 -6.35
CA CYS A 224 8.75 10.17 -6.87
C CYS A 224 8.14 9.27 -5.78
N GLY A 225 8.77 9.11 -4.62
CA GLY A 225 8.21 8.30 -3.52
C GLY A 225 6.92 8.90 -2.94
N VAL A 226 6.86 10.23 -2.80
CA VAL A 226 5.66 10.95 -2.38
C VAL A 226 4.58 10.89 -3.46
N LEU A 227 4.95 11.13 -4.73
CA LEU A 227 4.02 11.10 -5.85
C LEU A 227 3.43 9.71 -6.09
N ALA A 228 4.24 8.65 -6.01
CA ALA A 228 3.78 7.27 -6.14
C ALA A 228 2.79 6.91 -5.02
N SER A 229 3.09 7.31 -3.77
CA SER A 229 2.18 7.10 -2.64
C SER A 229 0.85 7.83 -2.82
N LEU A 230 0.88 9.11 -3.21
CA LEU A 230 -0.33 9.88 -3.54
C LEU A 230 -1.13 9.24 -4.67
N ASN A 231 -0.46 8.80 -5.75
CA ASN A 231 -1.10 8.07 -6.84
C ASN A 231 -1.79 6.79 -6.36
N GLY A 232 -1.17 6.03 -5.45
CA GLY A 232 -1.77 4.83 -4.88
C GLY A 232 -3.08 5.14 -4.13
N PHE A 233 -3.10 6.20 -3.31
CA PHE A 233 -4.33 6.64 -2.66
C PHE A 233 -5.38 7.17 -3.65
N ILE A 234 -4.97 7.91 -4.69
CA ILE A 234 -5.88 8.37 -5.74
C ILE A 234 -6.57 7.16 -6.39
N ILE A 235 -5.80 6.15 -6.80
CA ILE A 235 -6.35 4.91 -7.38
C ILE A 235 -7.31 4.22 -6.41
N SER A 236 -6.97 4.19 -5.11
CA SER A 236 -7.86 3.60 -4.10
C SER A 236 -9.24 4.25 -4.10
N GLN A 237 -9.29 5.58 -4.23
CA GLN A 237 -10.55 6.33 -4.27
C GLN A 237 -11.27 6.22 -5.62
N LEU A 238 -10.52 6.08 -6.72
CA LEU A 238 -11.10 5.93 -8.05
C LEU A 238 -11.71 4.53 -8.29
N ILE A 239 -11.07 3.48 -7.77
CA ILE A 239 -11.40 2.08 -8.10
C ILE A 239 -12.10 1.36 -6.94
N PHE A 240 -11.82 1.68 -5.68
CA PHE A 240 -12.30 0.92 -4.52
C PHE A 240 -13.25 1.71 -3.61
N ASN A 241 -13.75 2.86 -4.07
CA ASN A 241 -14.81 3.59 -3.38
C ASN A 241 -16.18 2.98 -3.74
N PRO A 242 -16.97 2.48 -2.77
CA PRO A 242 -18.23 1.79 -3.06
C PRO A 242 -19.29 2.62 -3.79
N LEU A 243 -19.43 3.91 -3.44
CA LEU A 243 -20.41 4.77 -4.12
C LEU A 243 -19.98 5.05 -5.55
N ARG A 244 -18.69 5.31 -5.76
CA ARG A 244 -18.13 5.54 -7.09
C ARG A 244 -18.26 4.28 -7.96
N LEU A 245 -17.96 3.10 -7.43
CA LEU A 245 -18.18 1.83 -8.12
C LEU A 245 -19.64 1.65 -8.55
N LYS A 246 -20.61 1.89 -7.66
CA LYS A 246 -22.04 1.82 -8.04
C LYS A 246 -22.38 2.77 -9.19
N MET A 247 -21.87 4.00 -9.16
CA MET A 247 -22.06 4.96 -10.26
C MET A 247 -21.39 4.50 -11.56
N ILE A 248 -20.19 3.92 -11.47
CA ILE A 248 -19.47 3.37 -12.63
C ILE A 248 -20.25 2.22 -13.24
N LYS A 249 -20.80 1.31 -12.41
CA LYS A 249 -21.64 0.19 -12.84
C LYS A 249 -22.78 0.66 -13.73
N GLU A 250 -23.49 1.70 -13.28
CA GLU A 250 -24.64 2.28 -13.97
C GLU A 250 -24.25 3.00 -15.27
N LYS A 251 -23.14 3.74 -15.26
CA LYS A 251 -22.73 4.63 -16.37
C LYS A 251 -21.93 3.92 -17.46
N TYR A 252 -21.05 3.00 -17.10
CA TYR A 252 -20.05 2.39 -17.98
C TYR A 252 -20.27 0.90 -18.25
N GLN A 253 -21.47 0.38 -17.94
CA GLN A 253 -21.84 -1.01 -18.23
C GLN A 253 -20.80 -2.03 -17.75
N GLU A 254 -20.26 -1.81 -16.54
CA GLU A 254 -19.25 -2.68 -15.89
C GLU A 254 -17.85 -2.71 -16.55
N ASP A 255 -17.52 -1.78 -17.46
CA ASP A 255 -16.19 -1.67 -18.08
C ASP A 255 -15.29 -0.67 -17.31
N LEU A 256 -14.49 -1.18 -16.36
CA LEU A 256 -13.56 -0.36 -15.57
C LEU A 256 -12.47 0.30 -16.42
N VAL A 257 -12.03 -0.32 -17.52
CA VAL A 257 -10.99 0.25 -18.39
C VAL A 257 -11.57 1.42 -19.19
N GLU A 258 -12.82 1.32 -19.67
CA GLU A 258 -13.52 2.46 -20.28
C GLU A 258 -13.72 3.61 -19.29
N TYR A 259 -14.08 3.30 -18.04
CA TYR A 259 -14.13 4.29 -16.97
C TYR A 259 -12.76 4.99 -16.78
N LEU A 260 -11.69 4.22 -16.57
CA LEU A 260 -10.35 4.76 -16.32
C LEU A 260 -9.83 5.61 -17.50
N ASN A 261 -10.19 5.24 -18.72
CA ASN A 261 -9.87 6.03 -19.93
C ASN A 261 -10.62 7.37 -20.02
N SER A 262 -11.71 7.54 -19.26
CA SER A 262 -12.66 8.66 -19.37
C SER A 262 -12.90 9.43 -18.06
N ILE A 263 -12.01 9.27 -17.07
CA ILE A 263 -12.09 9.99 -15.79
C ILE A 263 -12.02 11.50 -16.05
N SER A 264 -12.92 12.25 -15.41
CA SER A 264 -12.96 13.70 -15.51
C SER A 264 -11.88 14.36 -14.65
N GLU A 265 -11.47 15.58 -15.01
CA GLU A 265 -10.50 16.33 -14.21
C GLU A 265 -11.00 16.61 -12.78
N GLU A 266 -12.30 16.90 -12.63
CA GLU A 266 -12.95 17.12 -11.32
C GLU A 266 -12.88 15.86 -10.45
N ASP A 267 -13.12 14.69 -11.03
CA ASP A 267 -13.01 13.39 -10.34
C ASP A 267 -11.56 13.10 -9.89
N CYS A 268 -10.57 13.47 -10.71
CA CYS A 268 -9.15 13.34 -10.35
C CYS A 268 -8.79 14.24 -9.16
N TRP A 269 -9.23 15.50 -9.19
CA TRP A 269 -8.98 16.45 -8.11
C TRP A 269 -9.70 16.07 -6.81
N GLU A 270 -10.94 15.58 -6.90
CA GLU A 270 -11.67 15.05 -5.75
C GLU A 270 -10.92 13.87 -5.12
N ALA A 271 -10.50 12.90 -5.93
CA ALA A 271 -9.73 11.76 -5.47
C ALA A 271 -8.40 12.17 -4.83
N LEU A 272 -7.72 13.19 -5.37
CA LEU A 272 -6.51 13.76 -4.74
C LEU A 272 -6.81 14.37 -3.37
N ILE A 273 -7.87 15.17 -3.24
CA ILE A 273 -8.23 15.81 -1.96
C ILE A 273 -8.60 14.74 -0.92
N GLN A 274 -9.38 13.72 -1.32
CA GLN A 274 -9.69 12.58 -0.46
C GLN A 274 -8.41 11.86 -0.01
N SER A 275 -7.47 11.63 -0.94
CA SER A 275 -6.18 11.00 -0.67
C SER A 275 -5.33 11.81 0.31
N ILE A 276 -5.24 13.13 0.10
CA ILE A 276 -4.56 14.05 1.02
C ILE A 276 -5.19 13.95 2.41
N CYS A 277 -6.53 13.92 2.51
CA CYS A 277 -7.23 13.78 3.79
C CYS A 277 -6.90 12.46 4.49
N MET A 278 -6.83 11.34 3.76
CA MET A 278 -6.42 10.04 4.32
C MET A 278 -5.00 10.12 4.90
N ILE A 279 -4.06 10.73 4.18
CA ILE A 279 -2.66 10.89 4.61
C ILE A 279 -2.55 11.83 5.81
N PHE A 280 -3.28 12.95 5.84
CA PHE A 280 -3.35 13.81 7.04
C PHE A 280 -3.90 13.05 8.24
N PHE A 281 -4.97 12.27 8.03
CA PHE A 281 -5.64 11.53 9.09
C PHE A 281 -4.68 10.52 9.73
N GLN A 282 -4.03 9.67 8.95
CA GLN A 282 -3.05 8.70 9.48
C GLN A 282 -1.81 9.38 10.11
N SER A 283 -1.43 10.57 9.63
CA SER A 283 -0.21 11.25 10.11
C SER A 283 -0.43 12.02 11.41
N SER A 284 -1.68 12.36 11.77
CA SER A 284 -1.97 13.16 12.96
C SER A 284 -2.61 12.32 14.07
N PRO A 285 -1.89 11.92 15.13
CA PRO A 285 -2.48 11.07 16.15
C PRO A 285 -3.59 11.76 16.98
N GLU A 286 -3.56 13.09 17.10
CA GLU A 286 -4.44 13.87 18.00
C GLU A 286 -5.61 14.58 17.30
N SER A 287 -5.97 14.20 16.08
CA SER A 287 -6.97 14.94 15.28
C SER A 287 -6.61 16.43 15.14
N LYS A 288 -5.32 16.76 14.98
CA LYS A 288 -4.82 18.12 14.77
C LYS A 288 -4.08 18.19 13.44
N TYR A 289 -4.63 18.95 12.51
CA TYR A 289 -4.16 19.01 11.13
C TYR A 289 -3.59 20.39 10.86
N ARG A 290 -2.28 20.46 10.59
CA ARG A 290 -1.60 21.70 10.21
C ARG A 290 -1.50 21.78 8.71
N VAL A 291 -2.39 22.55 8.09
CA VAL A 291 -2.32 22.84 6.66
C VAL A 291 -1.37 24.02 6.48
N ILE A 292 -0.21 23.77 5.87
CA ILE A 292 0.87 24.73 5.65
C ILE A 292 1.02 24.95 4.14
N GLN A 293 0.97 26.22 3.73
CA GLN A 293 1.14 26.65 2.35
C GLN A 293 2.43 27.45 2.21
N TYR A 294 3.27 27.02 1.27
CA TYR A 294 4.51 27.68 0.91
C TYR A 294 4.26 28.71 -0.20
N LYS A 295 4.82 29.91 -0.04
CA LYS A 295 4.87 30.95 -1.06
C LYS A 295 6.27 31.01 -1.66
N PRO A 296 6.47 30.56 -2.91
CA PRO A 296 7.75 30.68 -3.58
C PRO A 296 8.23 32.14 -3.67
N TYR A 297 9.53 32.34 -3.52
CA TYR A 297 10.13 33.67 -3.61
C TYR A 297 10.35 34.10 -5.08
N GLU A 298 9.57 35.09 -5.54
CA GLU A 298 9.50 35.53 -6.95
C GLU A 298 10.84 35.98 -7.59
N LYS A 299 11.87 36.35 -6.81
CA LYS A 299 13.16 36.85 -7.32
C LYS A 299 14.30 35.83 -7.35
N MET A 300 14.02 34.54 -7.11
CA MET A 300 15.05 33.49 -7.07
C MET A 300 15.86 33.36 -8.38
N GLU A 301 15.25 33.60 -9.55
CA GLU A 301 15.95 33.53 -10.85
C GLU A 301 17.04 34.60 -11.01
N THR A 302 16.84 35.80 -10.45
CA THR A 302 17.81 36.91 -10.55
C THR A 302 18.98 36.83 -9.56
N LEU A 303 18.88 36.01 -8.51
CA LEU A 303 19.92 35.86 -7.48
C LEU A 303 20.98 34.80 -7.83
N GLN A 304 20.80 34.10 -8.97
CA GLN A 304 21.64 33.01 -9.47
C GLN A 304 23.10 33.41 -9.81
N GLN A 305 23.43 34.71 -9.85
CA GLN A 305 24.78 35.18 -10.17
C GLN A 305 25.76 35.16 -8.98
N ASN A 306 25.27 34.94 -7.75
CA ASN A 306 26.11 34.92 -6.56
C ASN A 306 26.52 33.49 -6.17
N ARG A 307 27.83 33.23 -6.17
CA ARG A 307 28.45 31.93 -5.82
C ARG A 307 28.31 31.50 -4.33
N HIS A 308 27.49 32.19 -3.55
CA HIS A 308 27.22 31.95 -2.13
C HIS A 308 25.70 32.01 -1.84
N PHE A 309 24.89 31.32 -2.64
CA PHE A 309 23.46 31.23 -2.42
C PHE A 309 23.17 30.02 -1.51
N ASP A 310 23.01 30.24 -0.20
CA ASP A 310 22.56 29.19 0.72
C ASP A 310 21.04 29.02 0.56
N LEU A 311 20.65 27.97 -0.18
CA LEU A 311 19.25 27.76 -0.55
C LEU A 311 18.39 27.47 0.68
N ILE A 312 18.94 26.81 1.71
CA ILE A 312 18.23 26.49 2.95
C ILE A 312 17.97 27.75 3.76
N SER A 313 18.99 28.59 3.96
CA SER A 313 18.81 29.88 4.66
C SER A 313 17.76 30.77 3.98
N ASN A 314 17.64 30.70 2.65
CA ASN A 314 16.61 31.42 1.88
C ASN A 314 15.24 30.72 1.88
N CYS A 315 15.20 29.38 1.96
CA CYS A 315 13.98 28.60 2.19
C CYS A 315 13.41 28.86 3.59
N LEU A 316 14.22 29.24 4.57
CA LEU A 316 13.79 29.58 5.94
C LEU A 316 13.31 31.03 6.06
N ILE A 317 14.03 31.98 5.45
CA ILE A 317 13.77 33.41 5.60
C ILE A 317 13.85 34.08 4.23
N GLY A 318 12.71 34.35 3.60
CA GLY A 318 12.68 35.16 2.38
C GLY A 318 12.97 36.62 2.67
N ASN A 319 14.23 37.04 2.85
CA ASN A 319 14.65 38.45 2.99
C ASN A 319 13.71 39.33 3.87
N GLY A 320 13.29 38.83 5.04
CA GLY A 320 12.42 39.55 5.97
C GLY A 320 10.90 39.32 5.82
N ASN A 321 10.47 38.50 4.86
CA ASN A 321 9.07 38.08 4.67
C ASN A 321 8.88 36.62 5.08
N ASN A 322 7.71 36.31 5.68
CA ASN A 322 7.33 34.94 5.94
C ASN A 322 6.91 34.24 4.64
N LEU A 323 7.47 33.06 4.37
CA LEU A 323 7.16 32.24 3.19
C LEU A 323 6.17 31.12 3.50
N TYR A 324 5.88 30.85 4.78
CA TYR A 324 5.02 29.75 5.20
C TYR A 324 3.82 30.31 5.95
N TYR A 325 2.64 29.91 5.51
CA TYR A 325 1.37 30.32 6.08
C TYR A 325 0.61 29.07 6.47
N TYR A 326 -0.03 29.07 7.63
CA TYR A 326 -0.70 27.88 8.14
C TYR A 326 -2.05 28.18 8.78
N VAL A 327 -2.88 27.14 8.81
CA VAL A 327 -4.07 27.01 9.62
C VAL A 327 -4.04 25.66 10.32
N GLU A 328 -4.61 25.59 11.52
CA GLU A 328 -4.75 24.35 12.28
C GLU A 328 -6.23 24.00 12.38
N TYR A 329 -6.57 22.75 12.06
CA TYR A 329 -7.91 22.21 12.18
C TYR A 329 -7.94 21.02 13.12
N ASP A 330 -9.08 20.86 13.76
CA ASP A 330 -9.37 19.77 14.70
C ASP A 330 -10.24 18.66 14.07
N ASP A 331 -10.62 18.84 12.81
CA ASP A 331 -11.52 17.98 12.04
C ASP A 331 -11.04 17.92 10.57
N ILE A 332 -10.88 16.71 10.05
CA ILE A 332 -10.40 16.43 8.70
C ILE A 332 -11.35 16.97 7.62
N MET A 333 -12.63 17.15 7.94
CA MET A 333 -13.61 17.77 7.03
C MET A 333 -13.24 19.21 6.71
N GLU A 334 -12.63 19.95 7.64
CA GLU A 334 -12.17 21.31 7.35
C GLU A 334 -10.94 21.32 6.45
N VAL A 335 -10.07 20.32 6.53
CA VAL A 335 -8.97 20.12 5.57
C VAL A 335 -9.53 19.85 4.16
N TYR A 336 -10.53 18.97 4.05
CA TYR A 336 -11.21 18.71 2.77
C TYR A 336 -11.79 19.99 2.17
N LYS A 337 -12.57 20.74 2.97
CA LYS A 337 -13.16 22.02 2.56
C LYS A 337 -12.11 23.07 2.21
N PHE A 338 -10.98 23.12 2.93
CA PHE A 338 -9.89 24.05 2.66
C PHE A 338 -9.38 23.89 1.24
N TYR A 339 -9.01 22.66 0.84
CA TYR A 339 -8.51 22.38 -0.51
C TYR A 339 -9.61 22.53 -1.57
N TRP A 340 -10.82 22.04 -1.29
CA TRP A 340 -11.93 22.11 -2.25
C TRP A 340 -12.31 23.54 -2.63
N ARG A 341 -12.39 24.45 -1.65
CA ARG A 341 -12.68 25.88 -1.89
C ARG A 341 -11.62 26.57 -2.75
N ARG A 342 -10.37 26.09 -2.69
CA ARG A 342 -9.20 26.68 -3.37
C ARG A 342 -8.82 25.95 -4.66
N LEU A 343 -9.54 24.89 -5.00
CA LEU A 343 -9.26 24.08 -6.18
C LEU A 343 -9.29 24.92 -7.46
N LYS A 344 -10.35 25.73 -7.65
CA LYS A 344 -10.51 26.58 -8.84
C LYS A 344 -9.47 27.70 -8.96
N SER A 345 -8.87 28.11 -7.84
CA SER A 345 -7.77 29.08 -7.83
C SER A 345 -6.39 28.48 -8.15
N GLY A 346 -6.32 27.17 -8.40
CA GLY A 346 -5.07 26.51 -8.79
C GLY A 346 -4.13 26.19 -7.64
N ILE A 347 -4.64 25.96 -6.42
CA ILE A 347 -3.81 25.63 -5.25
C ILE A 347 -2.82 24.48 -5.51
N PHE A 348 -3.22 23.47 -6.28
CA PHE A 348 -2.37 22.33 -6.65
C PHE A 348 -1.47 22.62 -7.85
N SER A 349 -1.93 23.41 -8.82
CA SER A 349 -1.13 23.76 -10.00
C SER A 349 -0.06 24.84 -9.71
N ASN A 350 -0.10 25.46 -8.53
CA ASN A 350 0.90 26.42 -8.10
C ASN A 350 2.27 25.77 -7.88
N ILE A 351 3.32 26.53 -8.19
CA ILE A 351 4.71 26.20 -7.86
C ILE A 351 4.82 25.95 -6.35
N GLY A 352 5.41 24.81 -5.96
CA GLY A 352 5.64 24.46 -4.56
C GLY A 352 4.42 23.90 -3.83
N SER A 353 3.34 23.55 -4.56
CA SER A 353 2.18 22.91 -3.96
C SER A 353 2.49 21.50 -3.43
N LEU A 354 3.34 20.72 -4.11
CA LEU A 354 3.78 19.42 -3.61
C LEU A 354 4.58 19.57 -2.31
N PHE A 355 5.44 20.57 -2.27
CA PHE A 355 6.20 20.92 -1.06
C PHE A 355 5.27 21.37 0.06
N SER A 356 4.22 22.14 -0.24
CA SER A 356 3.18 22.54 0.73
C SER A 356 2.49 21.31 1.35
N ILE A 357 2.19 20.28 0.57
CA ILE A 357 1.67 19.00 1.10
C ILE A 357 2.70 18.34 2.01
N LEU A 358 3.96 18.24 1.58
CA LEU A 358 5.03 17.64 2.40
C LEU A 358 5.17 18.33 3.76
N VAL A 359 5.33 19.65 3.78
CA VAL A 359 5.50 20.39 5.04
C VAL A 359 4.24 20.31 5.90
N SER A 360 3.05 20.21 5.30
CA SER A 360 1.80 20.03 6.05
C SER A 360 1.71 18.66 6.74
N ILE A 361 2.10 17.58 6.05
CA ILE A 361 2.12 16.23 6.62
C ILE A 361 3.17 16.14 7.74
N VAL A 362 4.38 16.66 7.50
CA VAL A 362 5.45 16.74 8.51
C VAL A 362 5.02 17.58 9.71
N GLY A 363 4.37 18.73 9.46
CA GLY A 363 3.86 19.61 10.51
C GLY A 363 2.73 19.00 11.33
N SER A 364 1.90 18.15 10.71
CA SER A 364 0.78 17.45 11.36
C SER A 364 1.22 16.22 12.16
N ARG A 365 2.22 15.47 11.67
CA ARG A 365 2.90 14.43 12.47
C ARG A 365 3.73 15.05 13.58
N THR A 366 4.26 16.25 13.34
CA THR A 366 5.21 17.02 14.16
C THR A 366 6.65 16.49 14.07
N PRO A 367 7.67 17.39 14.04
CA PRO A 367 9.08 16.98 14.00
C PRO A 367 9.47 16.03 15.15
N ASN A 368 8.99 16.29 16.37
CA ASN A 368 9.29 15.44 17.52
C ASN A 368 8.77 14.00 17.35
N GLN A 369 7.55 13.83 16.85
CA GLN A 369 7.01 12.50 16.63
C GLN A 369 7.71 11.78 15.48
N ILE A 370 8.09 12.49 14.42
CA ILE A 370 8.88 11.88 13.33
C ILE A 370 10.22 11.38 13.88
N ARG A 371 10.94 12.17 14.70
CA ARG A 371 12.17 11.71 15.36
C ARG A 371 11.95 10.47 16.23
N LEU A 372 10.78 10.35 16.86
CA LEU A 372 10.40 9.15 17.63
C LEU A 372 10.03 7.95 16.75
N ASP A 373 9.55 8.17 15.53
CA ASP A 373 9.21 7.11 14.58
C ASP A 373 10.47 6.48 13.98
N MET A 374 11.49 7.30 13.69
CA MET A 374 12.74 6.89 13.04
C MET A 374 13.63 6.03 13.94
N ASP A 375 14.47 5.20 13.32
CA ASP A 375 15.54 4.49 14.02
C ASP A 375 16.76 5.41 14.23
N ASP A 376 17.12 6.20 13.22
CA ASP A 376 18.15 7.25 13.29
C ASP A 376 17.55 8.62 12.97
N PHE A 377 17.24 9.38 14.01
CA PHE A 377 16.61 10.70 13.92
C PHE A 377 17.55 11.79 13.34
N THR A 378 18.82 11.47 13.09
CA THR A 378 19.79 12.43 12.54
C THR A 378 19.75 12.49 11.01
N ASN A 379 19.16 11.48 10.36
CA ASN A 379 18.99 11.43 8.92
C ASN A 379 17.83 12.31 8.44
N PRO A 380 18.01 13.09 7.36
CA PRO A 380 16.92 13.86 6.78
C PRO A 380 15.94 12.98 6.00
N LEU A 381 14.68 13.42 5.91
CA LEU A 381 13.65 12.73 5.13
C LEU A 381 13.92 12.74 3.62
N VAL A 382 14.68 13.73 3.13
CA VAL A 382 15.15 13.82 1.75
C VAL A 382 16.64 13.51 1.73
N GLY A 383 16.99 12.39 1.11
CA GLY A 383 18.35 11.89 1.02
C GLY A 383 19.15 12.48 -0.16
N MET A 384 20.29 11.86 -0.43
CA MET A 384 21.17 12.23 -1.55
C MET A 384 20.42 12.29 -2.88
N PHE A 385 20.81 13.23 -3.74
CA PHE A 385 20.18 13.49 -5.05
C PHE A 385 18.69 13.86 -4.99
N GLY A 386 18.19 14.22 -3.80
CA GLY A 386 16.79 14.62 -3.56
C GLY A 386 15.81 13.46 -3.45
N HIS A 387 16.29 12.21 -3.32
CA HIS A 387 15.44 11.03 -3.22
C HIS A 387 14.68 10.99 -1.89
N CYS A 388 13.45 10.46 -1.92
CA CYS A 388 12.73 10.15 -0.69
C CYS A 388 13.48 9.06 0.09
N SER A 389 13.70 9.30 1.39
CA SER A 389 14.05 8.26 2.35
C SER A 389 12.91 7.24 2.52
N GLN A 390 13.21 6.08 3.11
CA GLN A 390 12.19 5.07 3.39
C GLN A 390 11.18 5.59 4.43
N GLU A 391 11.66 6.37 5.40
CA GLU A 391 10.89 7.05 6.45
C GLU A 391 9.85 7.98 5.84
N LEU A 392 10.25 8.79 4.84
CA LEU A 392 9.33 9.69 4.15
C LEU A 392 8.24 8.94 3.39
N VAL A 393 8.60 7.83 2.74
CA VAL A 393 7.65 7.00 2.00
C VAL A 393 6.69 6.31 2.98
N ASN A 394 7.21 5.74 4.06
CA ASN A 394 6.42 5.10 5.10
C ASN A 394 5.48 6.10 5.79
N LEU A 395 5.90 7.36 5.99
CA LEU A 395 5.04 8.43 6.50
C LEU A 395 3.84 8.67 5.58
N PHE A 396 4.08 8.76 4.26
CA PHE A 396 3.01 8.95 3.28
C PHE A 396 2.10 7.72 3.14
N ILE A 397 2.63 6.50 3.28
CA ILE A 397 1.85 5.26 3.14
C ILE A 397 1.08 4.90 4.44
N THR A 398 1.69 5.08 5.60
CA THR A 398 1.18 4.55 6.89
C THR A 398 0.88 5.60 7.95
N GLY A 399 1.36 6.83 7.78
CA GLY A 399 1.24 7.91 8.75
C GLY A 399 2.34 7.94 9.81
N SER A 400 3.33 7.05 9.72
CA SER A 400 4.48 7.01 10.64
C SER A 400 5.78 6.90 9.86
N ALA A 401 6.79 7.67 10.29
CA ALA A 401 8.10 7.74 9.62
C ALA A 401 9.06 6.63 10.09
N VAL A 402 8.57 5.39 10.16
CA VAL A 402 9.39 4.22 10.56
C VAL A 402 10.41 3.89 9.49
N SER A 403 11.59 3.42 9.89
CA SER A 403 12.72 3.23 8.98
C SER A 403 12.66 1.95 8.15
N ASN A 404 11.90 0.94 8.59
CA ASN A 404 11.91 -0.39 7.96
C ASN A 404 10.58 -0.81 7.35
N VAL A 405 10.66 -1.81 6.47
CA VAL A 405 9.53 -2.36 5.70
C VAL A 405 9.11 -3.77 6.14
N PHE A 406 9.77 -4.34 7.15
CA PHE A 406 9.33 -5.57 7.82
C PHE A 406 8.19 -5.29 8.80
N ASP A 407 7.51 -6.33 9.29
CA ASP A 407 6.42 -6.15 10.27
C ASP A 407 6.94 -6.00 11.71
N GLY A 408 6.31 -5.13 12.49
CA GLY A 408 6.58 -4.99 13.92
C GLY A 408 7.92 -4.34 14.25
N VAL A 409 8.48 -4.69 15.41
CA VAL A 409 9.77 -4.17 15.91
C VAL A 409 10.74 -5.33 16.02
N LYS A 410 11.98 -5.13 15.58
CA LYS A 410 13.07 -6.10 15.74
C LYS A 410 14.09 -5.58 16.74
N ILE A 411 14.43 -6.39 17.74
CA ILE A 411 15.40 -6.03 18.76
C ILE A 411 16.71 -6.76 18.46
N LEU A 412 17.77 -6.02 18.17
CA LEU A 412 19.12 -6.55 17.99
C LEU A 412 19.84 -6.53 19.35
N ASN A 413 20.22 -7.71 19.83
CA ASN A 413 21.01 -7.87 21.05
C ASN A 413 22.48 -8.04 20.65
N ASP A 414 23.38 -7.16 21.11
CA ASP A 414 24.83 -7.23 20.86
C ASP A 414 25.54 -8.37 21.63
N ASN A 415 24.83 -9.45 21.99
CA ASN A 415 25.40 -10.54 22.78
C ASN A 415 26.11 -11.59 21.91
N GLY A 416 27.04 -11.14 21.07
CA GLY A 416 28.01 -12.02 20.42
C GLY A 416 29.01 -12.56 21.45
N GLY A 417 28.68 -13.66 22.15
CA GLY A 417 29.63 -14.68 22.68
C GLY A 417 30.94 -14.25 23.36
N GLY A 418 31.06 -13.02 23.84
CA GLY A 418 32.29 -12.46 24.40
C GLY A 418 32.13 -12.23 25.90
N THR A 419 32.99 -12.86 26.70
CA THR A 419 33.08 -12.66 28.14
C THR A 419 33.13 -11.18 28.51
N VAL A 420 32.16 -10.75 29.31
CA VAL A 420 32.10 -9.43 29.95
C VAL A 420 33.39 -9.20 30.75
N THR A 421 34.25 -8.31 30.27
CA THR A 421 35.35 -7.75 31.08
C THR A 421 35.12 -6.26 31.28
N GLY A 422 34.62 -5.92 32.46
CA GLY A 422 34.99 -4.70 33.18
C GLY A 422 34.56 -3.35 32.59
N ALA A 423 33.51 -2.79 33.21
CA ALA A 423 33.28 -1.36 33.42
C ALA A 423 32.98 -0.50 32.18
N GLY A 424 31.69 -0.26 31.93
CA GLY A 424 31.26 1.00 31.28
C GLY A 424 30.04 0.94 30.37
N ASP A 425 29.67 -0.20 29.80
CA ASP A 425 28.71 -0.22 28.70
C ASP A 425 27.28 -0.52 29.15
N THR A 426 26.40 0.45 28.97
CA THR A 426 24.95 0.24 28.91
C THR A 426 24.67 -0.58 27.66
N ASN A 427 24.39 -1.87 27.82
CA ASN A 427 23.83 -2.73 26.77
C ASN A 427 22.47 -2.18 26.34
N GLU A 428 22.45 -1.14 25.50
CA GLU A 428 21.24 -0.67 24.83
C GLU A 428 20.98 -1.60 23.64
N SER A 429 19.99 -2.47 23.76
CA SER A 429 19.50 -3.27 22.64
C SER A 429 18.99 -2.35 21.53
N LEU A 430 19.54 -2.43 20.32
CA LEU A 430 19.12 -1.60 19.19
C LEU A 430 17.74 -2.08 18.70
N SER A 431 16.73 -1.23 18.81
CA SER A 431 15.36 -1.52 18.37
C SER A 431 15.11 -0.92 16.98
N LEU A 432 14.96 -1.78 15.97
CA LEU A 432 14.61 -1.40 14.61
C LEU A 432 13.09 -1.43 14.43
N LYS A 433 12.49 -0.30 14.04
CA LYS A 433 11.04 -0.14 13.92
C LYS A 433 10.59 -0.38 12.48
N GLY A 434 9.63 -1.28 12.30
CA GLY A 434 8.98 -1.59 11.03
C GLY A 434 7.50 -1.22 11.01
N ILE A 435 6.78 -1.84 10.10
CA ILE A 435 5.36 -1.61 9.83
C ILE A 435 4.52 -2.36 10.86
N TYR A 436 3.78 -1.63 11.67
CA TYR A 436 3.05 -2.16 12.83
C TYR A 436 1.67 -2.73 12.50
N LYS A 437 1.02 -2.18 11.47
CA LYS A 437 -0.35 -2.54 11.08
C LYS A 437 -0.44 -2.79 9.58
N LYS A 438 -1.46 -3.54 9.17
CA LYS A 438 -1.83 -3.70 7.75
C LYS A 438 -2.03 -2.32 7.12
N SER A 439 -1.39 -2.11 5.97
CA SER A 439 -1.44 -0.83 5.26
C SER A 439 -2.56 -0.81 4.22
N ILE A 440 -3.02 0.38 3.85
CA ILE A 440 -4.01 0.58 2.77
C ILE A 440 -3.37 0.26 1.41
N LEU A 441 -2.13 0.72 1.25
CA LEU A 441 -1.29 0.49 0.07
C LEU A 441 -0.15 -0.45 0.45
N GLY A 442 0.21 -1.33 -0.46
CA GLY A 442 1.36 -2.20 -0.30
C GLY A 442 2.66 -1.55 -0.76
N TYR A 443 3.76 -2.23 -0.49
CA TYR A 443 5.10 -1.79 -0.87
C TYR A 443 5.91 -3.01 -1.32
N LEU A 444 6.69 -2.87 -2.39
CA LEU A 444 7.61 -3.89 -2.89
C LEU A 444 8.90 -3.22 -3.32
N THR A 445 10.05 -3.86 -3.08
CA THR A 445 11.35 -3.24 -3.34
C THR A 445 12.36 -4.23 -3.91
N GLU A 446 13.21 -3.76 -4.80
CA GLU A 446 14.37 -4.49 -5.33
C GLU A 446 15.29 -4.98 -4.21
N HIS A 447 15.39 -4.23 -3.11
CA HIS A 447 16.20 -4.62 -1.97
C HIS A 447 15.77 -5.97 -1.38
N GLU A 448 14.50 -6.36 -1.48
CA GLU A 448 14.06 -7.70 -1.09
C GLU A 448 14.47 -8.76 -2.12
N ALA A 449 14.34 -8.45 -3.41
CA ALA A 449 14.78 -9.36 -4.47
C ALA A 449 16.30 -9.64 -4.40
N LEU A 450 17.07 -8.65 -3.94
CA LEU A 450 18.51 -8.74 -3.70
C LEU A 450 18.86 -9.24 -2.28
N GLN A 451 17.87 -9.59 -1.45
CA GLN A 451 18.03 -10.12 -0.10
C GLN A 451 18.67 -9.14 0.91
N TYR A 452 18.64 -7.83 0.64
CA TYR A 452 19.08 -6.80 1.59
C TYR A 452 18.05 -6.53 2.70
N CYS A 453 16.77 -6.73 2.43
CA CYS A 453 15.70 -6.61 3.44
C CYS A 453 14.60 -7.63 3.20
N LYS A 454 13.70 -7.80 4.17
CA LYS A 454 12.45 -8.56 4.02
C LYS A 454 11.28 -7.60 4.10
N VAL A 455 10.41 -7.61 3.09
CA VAL A 455 9.15 -6.84 3.15
C VAL A 455 8.14 -7.66 3.96
N GLY A 456 7.54 -6.99 4.93
CA GLY A 456 6.53 -7.54 5.82
C GLY A 456 5.20 -7.79 5.12
N LEU A 457 4.37 -8.61 5.74
CA LEU A 457 3.07 -9.01 5.22
C LEU A 457 2.07 -7.87 5.29
N ASN A 458 2.25 -6.91 6.21
CA ASN A 458 1.47 -5.68 6.26
C ASN A 458 1.59 -4.84 4.97
N TYR A 459 2.68 -5.02 4.22
CA TYR A 459 2.92 -4.40 2.91
C TYR A 459 2.71 -5.34 1.72
N LYS A 460 2.95 -6.65 1.87
CA LYS A 460 2.65 -7.60 0.78
C LYS A 460 1.15 -7.79 0.56
N TYR A 461 0.37 -7.75 1.63
CA TYR A 461 -1.08 -7.96 1.64
C TYR A 461 -1.82 -6.71 2.18
N PRO A 462 -1.79 -5.61 1.41
CA PRO A 462 -2.47 -4.38 1.79
C PRO A 462 -4.00 -4.54 1.75
N LEU A 463 -4.74 -3.52 2.19
CA LEU A 463 -6.21 -3.50 2.09
C LEU A 463 -6.69 -3.47 0.63
N TYR A 464 -6.04 -2.70 -0.22
CA TYR A 464 -6.36 -2.62 -1.64
C TYR A 464 -5.21 -3.14 -2.48
N PRO A 465 -5.48 -3.82 -3.62
CA PRO A 465 -4.46 -4.42 -4.47
C PRO A 465 -3.67 -3.35 -5.26
N ILE A 466 -2.95 -2.52 -4.53
CA ILE A 466 -2.18 -1.37 -4.97
C ILE A 466 -0.83 -1.44 -4.26
N TRP A 467 0.26 -1.41 -5.02
CA TRP A 467 1.62 -1.47 -4.45
C TRP A 467 2.50 -0.36 -4.98
N ILE A 468 3.22 0.27 -4.07
CA ILE A 468 4.34 1.15 -4.41
C ILE A 468 5.56 0.26 -4.65
N ILE A 469 6.06 0.28 -5.88
CA ILE A 469 7.19 -0.53 -6.31
C ILE A 469 8.44 0.35 -6.39
N VAL A 470 9.52 -0.09 -5.77
CA VAL A 470 10.80 0.61 -5.78
C VAL A 470 11.86 -0.22 -6.49
N ASN A 471 12.46 0.37 -7.50
CA ASN A 471 13.64 -0.17 -8.18
C ASN A 471 14.74 0.90 -8.09
N LYS A 472 15.87 0.55 -7.47
CA LYS A 472 16.93 1.49 -7.07
C LYS A 472 16.33 2.63 -6.23
N ASN A 473 16.32 3.84 -6.78
CA ASN A 473 15.79 5.04 -6.13
C ASN A 473 14.54 5.60 -6.81
N HIS A 474 13.91 4.83 -7.71
CA HIS A 474 12.74 5.26 -8.47
C HIS A 474 11.49 4.50 -8.03
N TYR A 475 10.44 5.25 -7.73
CA TYR A 475 9.18 4.76 -7.20
C TYR A 475 8.11 4.75 -8.29
N LYS A 476 7.41 3.63 -8.41
CA LYS A 476 6.31 3.42 -9.35
C LYS A 476 5.05 3.06 -8.56
N CYS A 477 3.90 3.44 -9.08
CA CYS A 477 2.62 3.00 -8.55
C CYS A 477 2.13 1.81 -9.38
N SER A 478 1.59 0.80 -8.71
CA SER A 478 0.98 -0.34 -9.37
C SER A 478 -0.37 -0.69 -8.77
N PHE A 479 -1.26 -1.29 -9.55
CA PHE A 479 -2.54 -1.79 -9.07
C PHE A 479 -3.02 -3.02 -9.84
N SER A 480 -3.93 -3.76 -9.24
CA SER A 480 -4.68 -4.86 -9.87
C SER A 480 -6.18 -4.68 -9.60
N PHE A 481 -7.01 -5.27 -10.47
CA PHE A 481 -8.46 -5.39 -10.21
C PHE A 481 -8.80 -6.62 -9.37
N ASN A 482 -7.84 -7.55 -9.18
CA ASN A 482 -8.07 -8.76 -8.41
C ASN A 482 -7.79 -8.50 -6.92
N PHE A 483 -8.84 -8.24 -6.14
CA PHE A 483 -8.70 -8.03 -4.70
C PHE A 483 -8.31 -9.30 -3.93
N ASN A 484 -8.48 -10.49 -4.51
CA ASN A 484 -8.07 -11.74 -3.86
C ASN A 484 -6.57 -11.79 -3.57
N GLU A 485 -5.77 -11.01 -4.30
CA GLU A 485 -4.33 -10.87 -4.02
C GLU A 485 -4.05 -10.27 -2.64
N CYS A 486 -5.01 -9.57 -2.05
CA CYS A 486 -4.92 -8.95 -0.73
C CYS A 486 -5.41 -9.84 0.41
N ILE A 487 -6.07 -10.96 0.09
CA ILE A 487 -6.64 -11.88 1.05
C ILE A 487 -5.61 -12.98 1.32
N LEU A 488 -5.24 -13.14 2.60
CA LEU A 488 -4.37 -14.22 3.04
C LEU A 488 -5.16 -15.52 3.07
N THR A 489 -4.53 -16.64 2.70
CA THR A 489 -5.14 -17.96 2.94
C THR A 489 -5.08 -18.29 4.43
N ILE A 490 -5.93 -19.20 4.91
CA ILE A 490 -5.92 -19.68 6.31
C ILE A 490 -4.51 -20.15 6.72
N SER A 491 -3.81 -20.82 5.80
CA SER A 491 -2.43 -21.25 6.01
C SER A 491 -1.49 -20.07 6.21
N GLN A 492 -1.58 -19.04 5.36
CA GLN A 492 -0.76 -17.84 5.47
C GLN A 492 -1.07 -17.03 6.73
N GLU A 493 -2.34 -16.85 7.08
CA GLU A 493 -2.75 -16.17 8.33
C GLU A 493 -2.22 -16.93 9.56
N PHE A 494 -2.33 -18.24 9.56
CA PHE A 494 -1.86 -19.04 10.68
C PHE A 494 -0.32 -19.07 10.78
N ILE A 495 0.37 -19.13 9.64
CA ILE A 495 1.84 -18.98 9.59
C ILE A 495 2.27 -17.62 10.14
N GLN A 496 1.51 -16.55 9.90
CA GLN A 496 1.81 -15.23 10.49
C GLN A 496 1.73 -15.23 12.00
N VAL A 497 0.67 -15.79 12.57
CA VAL A 497 0.50 -15.91 14.02
C VAL A 497 1.67 -16.67 14.62
N MET A 498 2.03 -17.81 14.01
CA MET A 498 3.18 -18.60 14.42
C MET A 498 4.50 -17.82 14.28
N GLN A 499 4.70 -17.11 13.17
CA GLN A 499 5.96 -16.41 12.90
C GLN A 499 6.17 -15.25 13.87
N LYS A 500 5.12 -14.45 14.13
CA LYS A 500 5.16 -13.38 15.12
C LYS A 500 5.48 -13.91 16.52
N ALA A 501 4.84 -15.01 16.91
CA ALA A 501 5.13 -15.65 18.20
C ALA A 501 6.56 -16.20 18.25
N PHE A 502 7.06 -16.77 17.15
CA PHE A 502 8.40 -17.34 17.06
C PHE A 502 9.49 -16.26 17.15
N GLU A 503 9.31 -15.14 16.46
CA GLU A 503 10.25 -14.01 16.44
C GLU A 503 10.42 -13.35 17.83
N LYS A 504 9.47 -13.52 18.77
CA LYS A 504 9.65 -13.13 20.18
C LYS A 504 10.75 -13.93 20.89
N PHE A 505 11.05 -15.14 20.41
CA PHE A 505 12.06 -16.04 20.99
C PHE A 505 13.32 -16.17 20.11
N ASP A 506 13.18 -16.01 18.79
CA ASP A 506 14.29 -15.93 17.84
C ASP A 506 14.76 -14.47 17.65
N THR A 507 15.28 -13.88 18.72
CA THR A 507 15.70 -12.46 18.75
C THR A 507 16.83 -12.15 17.76
N GLU A 508 17.60 -13.15 17.35
CA GLU A 508 18.75 -12.99 16.44
C GLU A 508 18.38 -13.29 14.96
N ASN A 509 17.11 -13.57 14.64
CA ASN A 509 16.67 -14.08 13.33
C ASN A 509 17.50 -15.29 12.86
N SER A 510 17.90 -16.13 13.80
CA SER A 510 18.72 -17.32 13.60
C SER A 510 17.96 -18.45 12.90
N GLY A 511 16.63 -18.37 12.85
CA GLY A 511 15.75 -19.38 12.28
C GLY A 511 15.49 -20.56 13.21
N PHE A 512 15.85 -20.47 14.49
CA PHE A 512 15.63 -21.51 15.50
C PHE A 512 15.27 -20.91 16.87
N ILE A 513 14.66 -21.74 17.72
CA ILE A 513 14.46 -21.46 19.15
C ILE A 513 15.05 -22.59 19.98
N PHE A 514 15.33 -22.33 21.26
CA PHE A 514 15.77 -23.36 22.19
C PHE A 514 14.60 -24.20 22.70
N ASP A 515 14.86 -25.46 23.04
CA ASP A 515 13.87 -26.41 23.53
C ASP A 515 13.12 -25.93 24.80
N ASN A 516 13.81 -25.19 25.66
CA ASN A 516 13.27 -24.57 26.87
C ASN A 516 12.33 -23.39 26.59
N GLN A 517 12.34 -22.83 25.37
CA GLN A 517 11.44 -21.77 24.93
C GLN A 517 10.17 -22.33 24.27
N LEU A 518 10.18 -23.60 23.82
CA LEU A 518 9.06 -24.21 23.09
C LEU A 518 7.73 -24.11 23.84
N GLU A 519 7.72 -24.34 25.16
CA GLU A 519 6.48 -24.25 25.95
C GLU A 519 5.91 -22.84 25.95
N LYS A 520 6.76 -21.82 26.07
CA LYS A 520 6.34 -20.42 26.03
C LYS A 520 5.82 -20.07 24.65
N PHE A 521 6.50 -20.50 23.59
CA PHE A 521 6.04 -20.33 22.22
C PHE A 521 4.66 -20.98 21.97
N LEU A 522 4.46 -22.23 22.41
CA LEU A 522 3.16 -22.90 22.25
C LEU A 522 2.04 -22.28 23.09
N ASN A 523 2.38 -21.64 24.22
CA ASN A 523 1.43 -20.84 24.97
C ASN A 523 0.97 -19.62 24.16
N GLU A 524 1.90 -18.92 23.50
CA GLU A 524 1.60 -17.73 22.68
C GLU A 524 0.66 -18.04 21.52
N ILE A 525 0.76 -19.22 20.90
CA ILE A 525 -0.12 -19.62 19.79
C ILE A 525 -1.28 -20.52 20.23
N ASN A 526 -1.50 -20.68 21.54
CA ASN A 526 -2.57 -21.48 22.14
C ASN A 526 -2.60 -22.96 21.70
N LEU A 527 -1.42 -23.60 21.55
CA LEU A 527 -1.24 -25.01 21.13
C LEU A 527 -0.40 -25.82 22.12
N LYS A 528 -0.64 -25.64 23.43
CA LYS A 528 0.09 -26.33 24.51
C LYS A 528 0.06 -27.86 24.40
N ASP A 529 -1.05 -28.40 23.89
CA ASP A 529 -1.25 -29.85 23.78
C ASP A 529 -0.30 -30.52 22.76
N CYS A 530 0.32 -29.74 21.87
CA CYS A 530 1.26 -30.23 20.87
C CYS A 530 2.69 -30.43 21.41
N MET A 531 2.98 -30.08 22.67
CA MET A 531 4.32 -30.13 23.28
C MET A 531 5.03 -31.48 23.08
N PHE A 532 4.33 -32.60 23.31
CA PHE A 532 4.94 -33.93 23.26
C PHE A 532 5.38 -34.34 21.84
N GLU A 533 4.59 -33.97 20.83
CA GLU A 533 4.93 -34.26 19.43
C GLU A 533 6.07 -33.35 18.94
N LEU A 534 6.04 -32.08 19.32
CA LEU A 534 7.03 -31.09 18.86
C LEU A 534 8.40 -31.23 19.51
N LYS A 535 8.46 -31.70 20.77
CA LYS A 535 9.74 -31.93 21.45
C LYS A 535 10.62 -32.99 20.76
N LYS A 536 10.03 -33.85 19.92
CA LYS A 536 10.75 -34.85 19.11
C LYS A 536 11.64 -34.24 18.04
N PHE A 537 11.36 -32.99 17.63
CA PHE A 537 12.14 -32.23 16.64
C PHE A 537 13.29 -31.44 17.28
N SER A 538 13.49 -31.57 18.59
CA SER A 538 14.66 -30.96 19.24
C SER A 538 15.91 -31.78 18.90
N GLU A 539 16.78 -31.20 18.08
CA GLU A 539 18.11 -31.73 17.80
C GLU A 539 19.14 -30.85 18.52
N ASN A 540 19.97 -31.43 19.39
CA ASN A 540 20.98 -30.71 20.17
C ASN A 540 20.43 -29.52 21.01
N GLY A 541 19.17 -29.57 21.42
CA GLY A 541 18.53 -28.53 22.24
C GLY A 541 17.96 -27.34 21.46
N ILE A 542 17.98 -27.38 20.12
CA ILE A 542 17.37 -26.37 19.25
C ILE A 542 16.24 -26.96 18.41
N ILE A 543 15.32 -26.11 17.98
CA ILE A 543 14.19 -26.46 17.11
C ILE A 543 14.13 -25.43 15.98
N LEU A 544 14.23 -25.90 14.74
CA LEU A 544 14.21 -25.04 13.55
C LEU A 544 12.79 -24.57 13.25
N TRP A 545 12.65 -23.31 12.80
CA TRP A 545 11.37 -22.73 12.36
C TRP A 545 10.66 -23.60 11.31
N ASN A 546 11.40 -24.08 10.31
CA ASN A 546 10.81 -24.84 9.21
C ASN A 546 10.22 -26.18 9.68
N ASP A 547 10.88 -26.88 10.61
CA ASP A 547 10.39 -28.15 11.14
C ASP A 547 9.18 -27.93 12.05
N LEU A 548 9.26 -26.90 12.90
CA LEU A 548 8.18 -26.47 13.78
C LEU A 548 6.93 -26.09 12.97
N LYS A 549 7.07 -25.20 11.98
CA LYS A 549 6.01 -24.76 11.07
C LYS A 549 5.33 -25.96 10.40
N LYS A 550 6.13 -26.83 9.77
CA LYS A 550 5.61 -28.02 9.07
C LYS A 550 4.85 -28.96 9.99
N CYS A 551 5.40 -29.22 11.18
CA CYS A 551 4.76 -30.12 12.12
C CYS A 551 3.45 -29.54 12.66
N ILE A 552 3.44 -28.26 13.05
CA ILE A 552 2.24 -27.61 13.57
C ILE A 552 1.14 -27.60 12.52
N LEU A 553 1.44 -27.19 11.28
CA LEU A 553 0.46 -27.19 10.17
C LEU A 553 -0.18 -28.58 9.96
N ASN A 554 0.65 -29.63 9.97
CA ASN A 554 0.16 -31.01 9.86
C ASN A 554 -0.71 -31.42 11.07
N LEU A 555 -0.36 -31.01 12.29
CA LEU A 555 -1.11 -31.34 13.51
C LEU A 555 -2.49 -30.66 13.53
N VAL A 556 -2.56 -29.41 13.07
CA VAL A 556 -3.84 -28.67 13.03
C VAL A 556 -4.67 -28.96 11.78
N GLY A 557 -4.13 -29.76 10.85
CA GLY A 557 -4.82 -30.13 9.60
C GLY A 557 -4.91 -29.00 8.58
N ILE A 558 -3.99 -28.04 8.62
CA ILE A 558 -3.89 -26.96 7.64
C ILE A 558 -2.82 -27.34 6.62
N GLU A 559 -3.18 -27.33 5.33
CA GLU A 559 -2.23 -27.64 4.28
C GLU A 559 -1.12 -26.58 4.20
N ASN A 560 0.13 -27.04 4.16
CA ASN A 560 1.27 -26.16 3.94
C ASN A 560 1.39 -25.86 2.43
N GLU A 561 0.79 -24.77 1.99
CA GLU A 561 0.81 -24.34 0.58
C GLU A 561 2.24 -24.17 0.05
N GLU A 562 3.19 -23.72 0.88
CA GLU A 562 4.60 -23.51 0.48
C GLU A 562 5.35 -24.83 0.21
N ASP A 563 4.99 -25.92 0.89
CA ASP A 563 5.68 -27.23 0.74
C ASP A 563 5.09 -28.10 -0.38
N ASN A 564 3.80 -27.97 -0.66
CA ASN A 564 3.17 -28.63 -1.82
C ASN A 564 3.66 -28.03 -3.14
N GLN A 565 3.96 -26.72 -3.13
CA GLN A 565 4.61 -25.97 -4.22
C GLN A 565 6.00 -26.56 -4.56
N LEU A 566 6.87 -26.73 -3.57
CA LEU A 566 8.23 -27.28 -3.76
C LEU A 566 8.29 -28.76 -4.20
N ARG A 567 7.28 -29.57 -3.88
CA ARG A 567 7.31 -31.03 -4.14
C ARG A 567 6.76 -31.45 -5.50
N GLY A 568 6.16 -30.55 -6.28
CA GLY A 568 5.53 -30.90 -7.56
C GLY A 568 4.60 -32.12 -7.44
N SER A 569 3.96 -32.30 -6.27
CA SER A 569 3.16 -33.48 -6.03
C SER A 569 1.86 -33.32 -6.82
N ARG A 570 1.64 -34.21 -7.79
CA ARG A 570 0.32 -34.44 -8.38
C ARG A 570 -0.64 -34.76 -7.23
N THR A 571 -1.42 -33.78 -6.79
CA THR A 571 -2.59 -34.04 -5.97
C THR A 571 -3.45 -35.05 -6.73
N GLY A 572 -3.74 -36.19 -6.11
CA GLY A 572 -4.65 -37.16 -6.70
C GLY A 572 -5.97 -36.49 -7.04
N ASP A 573 -6.57 -36.86 -8.17
CA ASP A 573 -7.75 -36.29 -8.84
C ASP A 573 -9.04 -36.15 -7.97
N ASN A 574 -8.99 -36.36 -6.66
CA ASN A 574 -10.15 -36.39 -5.75
C ASN A 574 -10.23 -35.24 -4.73
N SER A 575 -9.34 -34.23 -4.75
CA SER A 575 -9.66 -32.96 -4.08
C SER A 575 -10.49 -32.11 -5.03
N LEU A 576 -11.81 -32.11 -4.86
CA LEU A 576 -12.78 -31.33 -5.65
C LEU A 576 -12.56 -29.80 -5.63
N ILE A 577 -11.46 -29.31 -5.03
CA ILE A 577 -11.09 -27.90 -4.86
C ILE A 577 -9.55 -27.75 -4.89
N SER A 578 -8.83 -28.41 -5.81
CA SER A 578 -7.50 -27.87 -6.20
C SER A 578 -7.77 -26.73 -7.20
N GLN A 579 -8.28 -25.62 -6.65
CA GLN A 579 -8.62 -24.40 -7.37
C GLN A 579 -7.41 -23.92 -8.16
N TYR A 580 -7.51 -23.94 -9.48
CA TYR A 580 -6.60 -23.20 -10.34
C TYR A 580 -6.56 -21.75 -9.83
N LYS A 581 -5.40 -21.25 -9.35
CA LYS A 581 -5.24 -19.81 -9.16
C LYS A 581 -5.46 -19.14 -10.52
N LEU A 582 -6.33 -18.13 -10.58
CA LEU A 582 -6.49 -17.32 -11.78
C LEU A 582 -5.18 -16.56 -12.04
N TRP A 583 -4.94 -16.18 -13.30
CA TRP A 583 -3.88 -15.22 -13.58
C TRP A 583 -4.28 -13.87 -13.01
N THR A 584 -3.29 -13.06 -12.62
CA THR A 584 -3.54 -11.69 -12.18
C THR A 584 -2.73 -10.73 -13.02
N SER A 585 -3.33 -9.59 -13.36
CA SER A 585 -2.65 -8.52 -14.08
C SER A 585 -2.36 -7.37 -13.12
N VAL A 586 -1.13 -6.88 -13.16
CA VAL A 586 -0.65 -5.74 -12.39
C VAL A 586 -0.27 -4.64 -13.37
N TYR A 587 -0.94 -3.50 -13.24
CA TYR A 587 -0.76 -2.30 -14.07
C TYR A 587 0.19 -1.36 -13.36
N ILE A 588 1.32 -1.01 -14.00
CA ILE A 588 2.40 -0.26 -13.36
C ILE A 588 2.71 0.99 -14.18
N PHE A 589 2.79 2.13 -13.51
CA PHE A 589 3.13 3.41 -14.11
C PHE A 589 3.99 4.24 -13.16
N ASP A 590 4.78 5.16 -13.70
CA ASP A 590 5.75 5.93 -12.93
C ASP A 590 5.59 7.46 -13.01
N GLY A 591 4.65 7.93 -13.83
CA GLY A 591 4.30 9.35 -13.93
C GLY A 591 5.43 10.26 -14.46
N GLN A 592 6.54 9.71 -14.95
CA GLN A 592 7.66 10.53 -15.42
C GLN A 592 7.30 11.31 -16.68
N ASN A 593 7.71 12.58 -16.73
CA ASN A 593 7.48 13.47 -17.88
C ASN A 593 8.44 13.18 -19.05
N HIS A 594 8.55 11.92 -19.47
CA HIS A 594 9.33 11.51 -20.64
C HIS A 594 8.41 11.23 -21.84
N ILE A 595 8.97 11.30 -23.06
CA ILE A 595 8.24 11.03 -24.30
C ILE A 595 7.78 9.56 -24.31
N GLY A 596 6.46 9.36 -24.27
CA GLY A 596 5.78 8.07 -24.21
C GLY A 596 5.50 7.64 -22.76
N LYS A 597 4.28 7.89 -22.27
CA LYS A 597 3.86 7.40 -20.95
C LYS A 597 3.82 5.88 -21.03
N LYS A 598 4.61 5.19 -20.22
CA LYS A 598 4.67 3.73 -20.25
C LYS A 598 3.73 3.17 -19.20
N LEU A 599 2.71 2.46 -19.66
CA LEU A 599 1.97 1.53 -18.82
C LEU A 599 2.59 0.14 -19.03
N ILE A 600 3.14 -0.43 -17.97
CA ILE A 600 3.59 -1.81 -17.98
C ILE A 600 2.46 -2.66 -17.43
N ILE A 601 1.98 -3.60 -18.25
CA ILE A 601 1.05 -4.64 -17.83
C ILE A 601 1.88 -5.88 -17.55
N SER A 602 1.87 -6.34 -16.29
CA SER A 602 2.51 -7.59 -15.88
C SER A 602 1.44 -8.63 -15.58
N THR A 603 1.34 -9.65 -16.41
CA THR A 603 0.42 -10.77 -16.21
C THR A 603 1.16 -11.91 -15.54
N ILE A 604 0.66 -12.31 -14.38
CA ILE A 604 1.25 -13.32 -13.50
C ILE A 604 0.44 -14.61 -13.65
N PHE A 605 1.11 -15.67 -14.09
CA PHE A 605 0.51 -16.97 -14.30
C PHE A 605 1.07 -17.99 -13.30
N PRO A 606 0.23 -18.84 -12.70
CA PRO A 606 0.72 -19.98 -11.91
C PRO A 606 1.47 -20.97 -12.79
N LEU A 607 2.65 -21.41 -12.35
CA LEU A 607 3.51 -22.31 -13.13
C LEU A 607 2.83 -23.66 -13.40
N GLU A 608 2.16 -24.23 -12.40
CA GLU A 608 1.52 -25.56 -12.47
C GLU A 608 0.56 -25.71 -13.66
N ASN A 609 -0.10 -24.61 -14.07
CA ASN A 609 -1.11 -24.60 -15.13
C ASN A 609 -0.81 -23.60 -16.25
N TYR A 610 0.41 -23.07 -16.33
CA TYR A 610 0.78 -21.96 -17.21
C TYR A 610 0.29 -22.13 -18.65
N SER A 611 0.56 -23.26 -19.32
CA SER A 611 0.15 -23.46 -20.72
C SER A 611 -1.36 -23.46 -20.92
N LYS A 612 -2.15 -23.88 -19.93
CA LYS A 612 -3.61 -23.86 -20.00
C LYS A 612 -4.12 -22.45 -19.71
N THR A 613 -3.65 -21.85 -18.63
CA THR A 613 -4.03 -20.50 -18.18
C THR A 613 -3.69 -19.45 -19.24
N LYS A 614 -2.52 -19.56 -19.88
CA LYS A 614 -2.11 -18.68 -20.98
C LYS A 614 -3.02 -18.79 -22.21
N LYS A 615 -3.36 -20.01 -22.64
CA LYS A 615 -4.31 -20.20 -23.76
C LYS A 615 -5.68 -19.60 -23.50
N LEU A 616 -6.15 -19.66 -22.25
CA LEU A 616 -7.39 -19.00 -21.85
C LEU A 616 -7.22 -17.49 -21.94
N TYR A 617 -6.18 -16.93 -21.32
CA TYR A 617 -5.87 -15.50 -21.41
C TYR A 617 -5.80 -14.99 -22.86
N ASP A 618 -5.10 -15.70 -23.74
CA ASP A 618 -4.96 -15.34 -25.17
C ASP A 618 -6.31 -15.35 -25.92
N LYS A 619 -7.26 -16.22 -25.50
CA LYS A 619 -8.61 -16.30 -26.09
C LYS A 619 -9.48 -15.10 -25.71
N PHE A 620 -9.27 -14.53 -24.52
CA PHE A 620 -10.13 -13.48 -23.96
C PHE A 620 -9.53 -12.07 -24.04
N SER A 621 -8.20 -11.96 -24.15
CA SER A 621 -7.55 -10.68 -24.46
C SER A 621 -8.00 -10.20 -25.85
N SER A 622 -8.20 -8.89 -26.01
CA SER A 622 -8.54 -8.27 -27.30
C SER A 622 -7.65 -8.87 -28.39
N ASN A 623 -8.23 -9.33 -29.52
CA ASN A 623 -7.53 -9.89 -30.71
C ASN A 623 -6.41 -8.95 -31.21
N HIS A 624 -5.30 -8.87 -30.51
CA HIS A 624 -4.09 -8.23 -30.94
C HIS A 624 -3.21 -9.34 -31.45
N LYS A 625 -3.11 -9.43 -32.78
CA LYS A 625 -1.99 -10.09 -33.43
C LYS A 625 -0.71 -9.47 -32.86
N GLN A 626 -0.12 -10.11 -31.86
CA GLN A 626 1.25 -9.80 -31.47
C GLN A 626 2.11 -10.07 -32.70
N ASN A 627 2.78 -9.03 -33.17
CA ASN A 627 4.05 -9.25 -33.85
C ASN A 627 5.00 -9.72 -32.73
N ASP A 628 5.03 -11.03 -32.51
CA ASP A 628 6.07 -11.74 -31.77
C ASP A 628 7.40 -11.52 -32.51
N ASN A 629 7.97 -10.34 -32.33
CA ASN A 629 9.41 -10.20 -32.42
C ASN A 629 9.90 -10.42 -30.99
N ASP A 630 10.65 -11.50 -30.78
CA ASP A 630 11.48 -11.82 -29.61
C ASP A 630 12.39 -10.62 -29.25
N LYS A 631 11.81 -9.55 -28.69
CA LYS A 631 12.56 -8.48 -28.09
C LYS A 631 13.00 -8.98 -26.74
N ARG A 632 14.32 -9.09 -26.57
CA ARG A 632 14.91 -9.32 -25.25
C ARG A 632 14.32 -8.29 -24.27
N LYS A 633 13.79 -8.77 -23.15
CA LYS A 633 13.32 -7.91 -22.05
C LYS A 633 14.44 -6.95 -21.65
N SER A 634 14.07 -5.71 -21.39
CA SER A 634 15.00 -4.72 -20.85
C SER A 634 15.45 -5.09 -19.42
N ILE A 635 16.58 -4.53 -18.97
CA ILE A 635 17.06 -4.73 -17.59
C ILE A 635 15.98 -4.28 -16.58
N GLU A 636 15.34 -3.14 -16.84
CA GLU A 636 14.26 -2.62 -15.99
C GLU A 636 13.06 -3.58 -15.89
N GLU A 637 12.72 -4.29 -16.97
CA GLU A 637 11.67 -5.32 -16.94
C GLU A 637 12.08 -6.55 -16.15
N LEU A 638 13.34 -6.97 -16.24
CA LEU A 638 13.85 -8.11 -15.48
C LEU A 638 13.91 -7.80 -13.98
N ASP A 639 14.40 -6.61 -13.62
CA ASP A 639 14.39 -6.11 -12.24
C ASP A 639 12.95 -6.01 -11.72
N LEU A 640 11.99 -5.57 -12.54
CA LEU A 640 10.59 -5.54 -12.14
C LEU A 640 10.04 -6.95 -11.88
N ILE A 641 10.35 -7.91 -12.75
CA ILE A 641 9.92 -9.31 -12.58
C ILE A 641 10.47 -9.88 -11.28
N SER A 642 11.75 -9.64 -10.96
CA SER A 642 12.34 -10.14 -9.72
C SER A 642 11.66 -9.54 -8.49
N ILE A 643 11.32 -8.24 -8.53
CA ILE A 643 10.55 -7.59 -7.45
C ILE A 643 9.16 -8.23 -7.30
N LEU A 644 8.41 -8.42 -8.39
CA LEU A 644 7.08 -9.03 -8.32
C LEU A 644 7.15 -10.47 -7.78
N GLN A 645 8.20 -11.23 -8.14
CA GLN A 645 8.41 -12.58 -7.63
C GLN A 645 8.63 -12.66 -6.12
N THR A 646 9.08 -11.58 -5.44
CA THR A 646 9.21 -11.60 -3.97
C THR A 646 7.86 -11.70 -3.25
N ARG A 647 6.77 -11.37 -3.94
CA ARG A 647 5.40 -11.49 -3.44
C ARG A 647 4.65 -12.66 -4.04
N TRP A 648 4.70 -12.82 -5.36
CA TRP A 648 3.95 -13.89 -6.04
C TRP A 648 4.69 -15.24 -6.08
N GLY A 649 5.95 -15.28 -5.64
CA GLY A 649 6.75 -16.49 -5.54
C GLY A 649 7.44 -16.87 -6.86
N GLY A 650 8.49 -17.68 -6.74
CA GLY A 650 9.28 -18.18 -7.87
C GLY A 650 8.54 -19.17 -8.78
N GLU A 651 7.40 -19.69 -8.33
CA GLU A 651 6.53 -20.61 -9.09
C GLU A 651 5.46 -19.88 -9.91
N THR A 652 5.76 -18.64 -10.29
CA THR A 652 4.94 -17.86 -11.21
C THR A 652 5.72 -17.47 -12.45
N VAL A 653 5.04 -17.52 -13.58
CA VAL A 653 5.55 -17.01 -14.85
C VAL A 653 4.98 -15.61 -15.04
N ILE A 654 5.85 -14.61 -15.16
CA ILE A 654 5.45 -13.21 -15.34
C ILE A 654 5.74 -12.77 -16.77
N GLU A 655 4.68 -12.39 -17.48
CA GLU A 655 4.75 -11.80 -18.81
C GLU A 655 4.51 -10.29 -18.73
N THR A 656 5.41 -9.53 -19.35
CA THR A 656 5.36 -8.06 -19.36
C THR A 656 4.97 -7.57 -20.74
N LYS A 657 4.09 -6.57 -20.78
CA LYS A 657 3.70 -5.85 -22.00
C LYS A 657 3.79 -4.36 -21.71
N ILE A 658 4.54 -3.64 -22.55
CA ILE A 658 4.69 -2.19 -22.44
C ILE A 658 3.74 -1.55 -23.45
N LEU A 659 2.82 -0.72 -22.94
CA LEU A 659 1.96 0.15 -23.72
C LEU A 659 2.52 1.58 -23.65
N ASN A 660 2.69 2.21 -24.81
CA ASN A 660 3.01 3.63 -24.90
C ASN A 660 1.69 4.39 -25.05
N LEU A 661 1.34 5.21 -24.05
CA LEU A 661 0.13 6.02 -23.96
C LEU A 661 0.39 7.50 -24.28
#